data_AF-A0A832WBS4-F1
#
_entry.id   AF-A0A832WBS4-F1
#
_cell.length_a   1.000
_cell.length_b   1.000
_cell.length_c   1.000
_cell.angle_alpha   90.00
_cell.angle_beta   90.00
_cell.angle_gamma   90.00
#
_symmetry.space_group_name_H-M   'P 1'
#
loop_
_entity.id
_entity.type
_entity.pdbx_description
1 polymer ?
#
loop_
_entity_poly.entity_id
_entity_poly.type
_entity_poly.pdbx_seq_one_letter_code
_entity_poly.pdbx_strand_id
1 'polypeptide(L)'
;MKKQKRTNRVLLGLAIATILIATAISLVFLDSFVGWFYHAADAGSITAINIHHTYTADAWHGFAGMAYLDMENNQTNWSRTVTGGTTTVIDLPFNCFGKSGWDVYISPVPADQLDLSTVQPATPAEIDAYIGIDPSERISATRSYTENFTLNLGSIQRTGPGLRTKSVGNLTNVFHQAAFKDANGVIFFGANASKAIPGYDGHIHNFQMMVPVPYNQTDITYYLFPDPITDELGHCSAAEYAVLEGWVTDRASGTPLPNVTVQVGDAITQTDMGGYYDVLAAVGSNFVLAFKTDFFDYVNFTMVVSNITNQHNFSLVPTLNQTSLFQYGYITGIVSNYNGTPLENVTILSGLFSTLTNAQGNYTLIAPEGNETMVVAMAEGYRTNVTSVNVEAFQTVRNDIILSELPVVFGGNGTVYGLVTDGDTGLGLGNTTVRIGSWSTTTNDTGHYRISVPSYSFYYIIAYRQLYDPYIGSLTENNSVMTGAVIEYNMSINMSNYLTGLFNLPPGDIGPYTEPPGQQGISNITEQVQQESLWNGTGLLIEDIRGKIAAYLSIRQIKTHIKQDSFVEQTIAFYNFKDEDLDLKLEIQGEEIAGIVEISKDTLSVTPNEYGELELTISGTKPPGVYTGKLLVSGGIDVELPIEVRISKEGKIPIKTLMMNLDVLKKVVVQGTPIQYKLDLVNLFTDRKYKVDLKFYVANLNGTRLTDMQEKSITLETFTSLVGQITVPDDFPPDDYIIRAQADYLGLTSTTDALFTVREPFYAYDLFGIVPVWLLATLLALVAMALFSAQEIKRRQDAKKRFHAKVEYDELPQEGDRSAFVGMIAETNKRSYFDIDRLTVHSIVAGSTGGGKSISAQDIIEECLIKGVAVAVFDPTAQWSGMLRKLEDKKFLEFYTKFGMDPKKDPRGFNGNIKAVKNGREIIDIFKYLRPGEIQIFTTNTLDPKDYDIFVASMIQQIFHSKLDEFRGLKYLLVFDEIHRILPKFGGSGAGFTQIERGCREFRKWGIGIVLISQVLSDFVGEIKANINTLVQMKTRDEGDLNRIKMQYGEEYIQSLVKSPVGSGMVQNSSWNRGKPYYVTFRPILHSVVRLTDEELDKYNQYNEVVEQLDYEFDQLEQLGQDVFDLRLELKLSKDKIKSGNFNMVQIYLDGLTPRVLKMWDKLGKKPKKLEIQLMDATAIDEAVKKAKEEKAKKEKEA
;
A
#
# COMPACT_ATOMS: atom_id res chain seq x y z
N MET A 1 57.42 29.44 27.77
CA MET A 1 56.34 28.77 28.55
C MET A 1 55.01 29.54 28.63
N LYS A 2 54.91 30.79 29.12
CA LYS A 2 53.60 31.51 29.23
C LYS A 2 52.88 31.78 27.89
N LYS A 3 53.63 32.04 26.81
CA LYS A 3 53.06 32.30 25.46
C LYS A 3 52.43 31.03 24.87
N GLN A 4 53.11 29.88 25.01
CA GLN A 4 52.64 28.57 24.57
C GLN A 4 51.40 28.09 25.35
N LYS A 5 51.33 28.34 26.67
CA LYS A 5 50.10 28.11 27.47
C LYS A 5 48.91 28.96 27.01
N ARG A 6 49.14 30.19 26.52
CA ARG A 6 48.06 31.07 26.03
C ARG A 6 47.58 30.64 24.64
N THR A 7 48.50 30.28 23.75
CA THR A 7 48.16 29.72 22.43
C THR A 7 47.43 28.38 22.58
N ASN A 8 47.86 27.51 23.49
CA ASN A 8 47.18 26.23 23.76
C ASN A 8 45.79 26.42 24.37
N ARG A 9 45.54 27.48 25.16
CA ARG A 9 44.20 27.80 25.67
C ARG A 9 43.26 28.34 24.59
N VAL A 10 43.78 29.16 23.68
CA VAL A 10 43.00 29.66 22.54
C VAL A 10 42.72 28.53 21.54
N LEU A 11 43.68 27.66 21.30
CA LEU A 11 43.53 26.44 20.48
C LEU A 11 42.57 25.44 21.12
N LEU A 12 42.62 25.25 22.45
CA LEU A 12 41.64 24.43 23.17
C LEU A 12 40.24 25.05 23.07
N GLY A 13 40.11 26.37 23.18
CA GLY A 13 38.84 27.06 22.97
C GLY A 13 38.29 26.90 21.56
N LEU A 14 39.14 27.00 20.54
CA LEU A 14 38.76 26.77 19.14
C LEU A 14 38.40 25.29 18.89
N ALA A 15 39.18 24.34 19.42
CA ALA A 15 38.87 22.92 19.30
C ALA A 15 37.54 22.57 20.00
N ILE A 16 37.29 23.11 21.20
CA ILE A 16 36.02 22.96 21.91
C ILE A 16 34.88 23.60 21.11
N ALA A 17 35.07 24.80 20.54
CA ALA A 17 34.04 25.42 19.70
C ALA A 17 33.77 24.61 18.43
N THR A 18 34.81 24.05 17.80
CA THR A 18 34.67 23.23 16.59
C THR A 18 33.99 21.90 16.92
N ILE A 19 34.32 21.27 18.06
CA ILE A 19 33.62 20.09 18.56
C ILE A 19 32.18 20.45 18.90
N LEU A 20 31.90 21.55 19.59
CA LEU A 20 30.52 21.96 19.89
C LEU A 20 29.70 22.24 18.64
N ILE A 21 30.30 22.84 17.59
CA ILE A 21 29.65 23.07 16.31
C ILE A 21 29.47 21.74 15.55
N ALA A 22 30.48 20.88 15.52
CA ALA A 22 30.38 19.56 14.89
C ALA A 22 29.39 18.65 15.62
N THR A 23 29.30 18.73 16.95
CA THR A 23 28.32 18.05 17.79
C THR A 23 26.94 18.67 17.59
N ALA A 24 26.80 19.99 17.47
CA ALA A 24 25.51 20.62 17.14
C ALA A 24 25.04 20.21 15.74
N ILE A 25 25.94 20.19 14.75
CA ILE A 25 25.65 19.70 13.39
C ILE A 25 25.35 18.21 13.40
N SER A 26 26.10 17.41 14.17
CA SER A 26 25.87 15.97 14.33
C SER A 26 24.61 15.68 15.10
N LEU A 27 24.19 16.53 16.04
CA LEU A 27 22.91 16.42 16.76
C LEU A 27 21.76 16.78 15.83
N VAL A 28 21.91 17.80 14.97
CA VAL A 28 20.93 18.13 13.91
C VAL A 28 20.88 17.04 12.83
N PHE A 29 22.03 16.44 12.48
CA PHE A 29 22.08 15.29 11.59
C PHE A 29 21.54 14.03 12.27
N LEU A 30 21.82 13.75 13.54
CA LEU A 30 21.27 12.61 14.28
C LEU A 30 19.76 12.73 14.47
N ASP A 31 19.24 13.96 14.62
CA ASP A 31 17.81 14.23 14.64
C ASP A 31 17.13 14.00 13.26
N SER A 32 17.91 13.92 12.17
CA SER A 32 17.42 13.72 10.80
C SER A 32 17.95 12.47 10.08
N PHE A 33 18.94 11.77 10.65
CA PHE A 33 19.64 10.63 10.08
C PHE A 33 19.19 9.36 10.80
N VAL A 34 18.43 8.53 10.07
CA VAL A 34 17.78 7.33 10.62
C VAL A 34 18.61 6.06 10.34
N GLY A 35 19.58 6.11 9.41
CA GLY A 35 20.46 4.98 9.05
C GLY A 35 20.85 4.96 7.56
N TRP A 36 21.65 3.95 7.15
CA TRP A 36 21.94 3.60 5.75
C TRP A 36 21.23 2.30 5.37
N PHE A 37 20.58 2.26 4.21
CA PHE A 37 19.94 1.06 3.67
C PHE A 37 20.37 0.84 2.21
N TYR A 38 20.72 -0.39 1.84
CA TYR A 38 21.15 -0.78 0.50
C TYR A 38 20.38 -2.03 0.05
N HIS A 39 19.85 -2.01 -1.17
CA HIS A 39 19.19 -3.14 -1.80
C HIS A 39 19.57 -3.18 -3.29
N ALA A 40 20.01 -4.34 -3.78
CA ALA A 40 20.33 -4.54 -5.18
C ALA A 40 19.05 -4.88 -5.95
N ALA A 41 18.74 -4.12 -7.01
CA ALA A 41 17.57 -4.35 -7.85
C ALA A 41 17.96 -5.09 -9.14
N ASP A 42 17.16 -6.08 -9.53
CA ASP A 42 17.33 -6.82 -10.79
C ASP A 42 16.74 -6.05 -11.99
N ALA A 43 17.27 -6.32 -13.18
CA ALA A 43 16.80 -5.68 -14.39
C ALA A 43 15.37 -6.11 -14.74
N GLY A 44 14.45 -5.14 -14.85
CA GLY A 44 13.06 -5.37 -15.27
C GLY A 44 12.02 -5.42 -14.16
N SER A 45 12.43 -5.34 -12.89
CA SER A 45 11.52 -5.23 -11.74
C SER A 45 11.48 -3.81 -11.16
N ILE A 46 10.32 -3.39 -10.66
CA ILE A 46 10.16 -2.12 -9.93
C ILE A 46 10.29 -2.44 -8.44
N THR A 47 11.38 -1.99 -7.82
CA THR A 47 11.58 -2.12 -6.38
C THR A 47 11.16 -0.82 -5.68
N ALA A 48 10.23 -0.90 -4.73
CA ALA A 48 9.82 0.22 -3.90
C ALA A 48 10.44 0.09 -2.50
N ILE A 49 11.00 1.18 -1.97
CA ILE A 49 11.57 1.24 -0.61
C ILE A 49 10.73 2.22 0.21
N ASN A 50 10.07 1.72 1.25
CA ASN A 50 9.31 2.53 2.21
C ASN A 50 10.12 2.66 3.50
N ILE A 51 10.50 3.89 3.86
CA ILE A 51 11.24 4.19 5.09
C ILE A 51 10.28 4.80 6.11
N HIS A 52 10.15 4.16 7.28
CA HIS A 52 9.32 4.64 8.38
C HIS A 52 10.22 5.11 9.54
N HIS A 53 9.96 6.31 10.08
CA HIS A 53 10.65 6.85 11.26
C HIS A 53 9.65 7.04 12.39
N THR A 54 9.83 6.28 13.48
CA THR A 54 8.94 6.24 14.65
C THR A 54 9.62 6.87 15.87
N TYR A 55 8.91 7.72 16.60
CA TYR A 55 9.35 8.32 17.87
C TYR A 55 8.50 7.77 19.02
N THR A 56 9.05 7.70 20.22
CA THR A 56 8.27 7.35 21.42
C THR A 56 7.34 8.51 21.77
N ALA A 57 6.07 8.21 22.04
CA ALA A 57 5.05 9.20 22.38
C ALA A 57 5.03 9.40 23.90
N ASP A 58 6.10 9.95 24.47
CA ASP A 58 6.34 9.95 25.93
C ASP A 58 5.29 10.73 26.74
N ALA A 59 4.59 11.70 26.11
CA ALA A 59 3.50 12.45 26.71
C ALA A 59 2.13 11.77 26.62
N TRP A 60 2.06 10.58 26.00
CA TRP A 60 0.82 9.87 25.72
C TRP A 60 0.88 8.43 26.20
N HIS A 61 -0.23 7.93 26.70
CA HIS A 61 -0.44 6.51 26.95
C HIS A 61 -1.44 5.93 25.95
N GLY A 62 -1.11 4.79 25.36
CA GLY A 62 -2.03 4.09 24.45
C GLY A 62 -2.88 3.06 25.18
N PHE A 63 -4.19 3.08 24.98
CA PHE A 63 -5.06 1.96 25.32
C PHE A 63 -5.50 1.25 24.05
N ALA A 64 -5.52 -0.08 24.10
CA ALA A 64 -6.14 -0.95 23.11
C ALA A 64 -6.87 -2.08 23.85
N GLY A 65 -7.91 -2.63 23.26
CA GLY A 65 -8.58 -3.78 23.86
C GLY A 65 -9.90 -4.10 23.20
N MET A 66 -10.56 -5.11 23.78
CA MET A 66 -11.93 -5.44 23.43
C MET A 66 -12.88 -4.85 24.47
N ALA A 67 -13.71 -3.90 24.05
CA ALA A 67 -14.88 -3.50 24.79
C ALA A 67 -16.04 -4.39 24.37
N TYR A 68 -16.50 -5.28 25.24
CA TYR A 68 -17.53 -6.26 24.90
C TYR A 68 -18.56 -6.37 26.01
N LEU A 69 -19.70 -6.97 25.64
CA LEU A 69 -20.80 -7.17 26.56
C LEU A 69 -20.50 -8.39 27.45
N ASP A 70 -20.45 -8.19 28.76
CA ASP A 70 -20.31 -9.24 29.77
C ASP A 70 -21.36 -9.02 30.87
N MET A 71 -22.42 -9.80 30.79
CA MET A 71 -23.61 -9.68 31.62
C MET A 71 -23.42 -10.16 33.06
N GLU A 72 -22.35 -10.92 33.34
CA GLU A 72 -21.99 -11.34 34.69
C GLU A 72 -21.16 -10.28 35.42
N ASN A 73 -20.59 -9.33 34.68
CA ASN A 73 -19.73 -8.30 35.20
C ASN A 73 -20.52 -7.05 35.62
N ASN A 74 -20.78 -6.92 36.92
CA ASN A 74 -21.43 -5.74 37.50
C ASN A 74 -20.56 -4.46 37.48
N GLN A 75 -19.35 -4.51 36.92
CA GLN A 75 -18.44 -3.38 36.88
C GLN A 75 -18.66 -2.53 35.62
N THR A 76 -19.30 -1.37 35.80
CA THR A 76 -19.61 -0.43 34.71
C THR A 76 -18.54 0.64 34.51
N ASN A 77 -17.64 0.80 35.48
CA ASN A 77 -16.53 1.74 35.46
C ASN A 77 -15.21 1.00 35.71
N TRP A 78 -14.29 1.14 34.77
CA TRP A 78 -12.93 0.62 34.86
C TRP A 78 -11.99 1.75 35.20
N SER A 79 -10.90 1.45 35.89
CA SER A 79 -9.84 2.43 36.09
C SER A 79 -8.48 1.82 35.90
N ARG A 80 -7.54 2.61 35.40
CA ARG A 80 -6.16 2.19 35.19
C ARG A 80 -5.23 3.36 35.43
N THR A 81 -4.24 3.15 36.28
CA THR A 81 -3.12 4.08 36.44
C THR A 81 -2.11 3.81 35.35
N VAL A 82 -1.73 4.86 34.63
CA VAL A 82 -0.93 4.77 33.42
C VAL A 82 0.24 5.75 33.42
N THR A 83 1.30 5.38 32.73
CA THR A 83 2.51 6.18 32.55
C THR A 83 2.69 6.50 31.07
N GLY A 84 3.17 7.71 30.76
CA GLY A 84 3.41 8.15 29.38
C GLY A 84 4.46 7.28 28.66
N GLY A 85 4.36 7.18 27.33
CA GLY A 85 5.26 6.40 26.48
C GLY A 85 5.00 4.89 26.49
N THR A 86 3.94 4.42 27.14
CA THR A 86 3.59 2.99 27.23
C THR A 86 2.20 2.72 26.65
N THR A 87 1.91 1.45 26.40
CA THR A 87 0.60 0.99 25.93
C THR A 87 0.06 -0.09 26.87
N THR A 88 -1.23 -0.02 27.21
CA THR A 88 -1.91 -1.05 27.99
C THR A 88 -2.99 -1.69 27.14
N VAL A 89 -2.95 -3.03 27.07
CA VAL A 89 -4.09 -3.80 26.58
C VAL A 89 -5.06 -3.99 27.75
N ILE A 90 -6.30 -3.53 27.60
CA ILE A 90 -7.34 -3.67 28.60
C ILE A 90 -8.64 -4.08 27.93
N ASP A 91 -9.08 -5.28 28.28
CA ASP A 91 -10.42 -5.73 27.94
C ASP A 91 -11.42 -5.06 28.89
N LEU A 92 -12.48 -4.51 28.32
CA LEU A 92 -13.53 -3.78 29.01
C LEU A 92 -14.85 -4.56 28.88
N PRO A 93 -15.04 -5.60 29.70
CA PRO A 93 -16.34 -6.20 29.88
C PRO A 93 -17.28 -5.18 30.52
N PHE A 94 -18.28 -4.73 29.77
CA PHE A 94 -19.37 -3.92 30.28
C PHE A 94 -20.62 -4.76 30.30
N ASN A 95 -21.44 -4.64 31.35
CA ASN A 95 -22.76 -5.23 31.36
C ASN A 95 -23.71 -4.61 30.30
N CYS A 96 -23.42 -3.42 29.75
CA CYS A 96 -24.08 -2.83 28.58
C CYS A 96 -23.28 -1.73 27.92
N PHE A 97 -23.66 -1.50 26.66
CA PHE A 97 -23.40 -0.29 25.91
C PHE A 97 -24.72 0.48 25.76
N GLY A 98 -24.69 1.80 25.89
CA GLY A 98 -25.88 2.65 25.77
C GLY A 98 -26.64 2.47 24.45
N LYS A 99 -27.86 3.02 24.37
CA LYS A 99 -28.81 2.78 23.25
C LYS A 99 -28.29 3.20 21.87
N SER A 100 -27.27 4.04 21.82
CA SER A 100 -26.76 4.71 20.62
C SER A 100 -25.50 4.12 20.00
N GLY A 101 -24.92 3.06 20.58
CA GLY A 101 -23.80 2.34 19.95
C GLY A 101 -22.72 1.89 20.92
N TRP A 102 -21.62 1.41 20.33
CA TRP A 102 -20.47 0.80 21.00
C TRP A 102 -19.38 1.83 21.36
N ASP A 103 -19.74 3.08 21.66
CA ASP A 103 -18.75 4.10 21.97
C ASP A 103 -18.21 3.92 23.40
N VAL A 104 -16.89 4.04 23.55
CA VAL A 104 -16.17 3.93 24.83
C VAL A 104 -15.52 5.26 25.14
N TYR A 105 -15.68 5.71 26.39
CA TYR A 105 -15.17 6.97 26.88
C TYR A 105 -14.13 6.78 27.97
N ILE A 106 -13.18 7.70 28.04
CA ILE A 106 -12.09 7.70 29.01
C ILE A 106 -11.86 9.11 29.58
N SER A 107 -11.71 9.21 30.90
CA SER A 107 -11.63 10.49 31.62
C SER A 107 -10.66 10.42 32.80
N PRO A 108 -9.95 11.53 33.15
CA PRO A 108 -9.10 11.56 34.33
C PRO A 108 -9.89 11.63 35.66
N VAL A 109 -11.22 11.78 35.58
CA VAL A 109 -12.14 11.71 36.72
C VAL A 109 -13.24 10.68 36.45
N PRO A 110 -13.83 10.07 37.51
CA PRO A 110 -14.97 9.17 37.38
C PRO A 110 -16.16 9.76 36.59
N ALA A 111 -16.93 8.90 35.91
CA ALA A 111 -18.03 9.32 35.03
C ALA A 111 -19.15 10.10 35.76
N ASP A 112 -19.40 9.78 37.03
CA ASP A 112 -20.37 10.46 37.90
C ASP A 112 -19.93 11.89 38.30
N GLN A 113 -18.67 12.24 38.07
CA GLN A 113 -18.13 13.58 38.32
C GLN A 113 -18.07 14.44 37.05
N LEU A 114 -18.39 13.88 35.87
CA LEU A 114 -18.47 14.61 34.62
C LEU A 114 -19.88 15.17 34.42
N ASP A 115 -19.98 16.45 34.04
CA ASP A 115 -21.24 16.99 33.54
C ASP A 115 -21.41 16.65 32.05
N LEU A 116 -21.90 15.43 31.80
CA LEU A 116 -22.12 14.90 30.45
C LEU A 116 -23.25 15.61 29.68
N SER A 117 -24.05 16.43 30.36
CA SER A 117 -25.12 17.20 29.74
C SER A 117 -24.63 18.48 29.05
N THR A 118 -23.49 19.03 29.49
CA THR A 118 -22.93 20.32 29.01
C THR A 118 -21.69 20.16 28.12
N VAL A 119 -21.47 18.97 27.58
CA VAL A 119 -20.26 18.61 26.81
C VAL A 119 -20.03 19.49 25.58
N GLN A 120 -18.80 19.97 25.47
CA GLN A 120 -18.29 20.78 24.36
C GLN A 120 -17.01 20.17 23.76
N PRO A 121 -16.62 20.55 22.53
CA PRO A 121 -15.33 20.17 21.96
C PRO A 121 -14.16 20.77 22.77
N ALA A 122 -13.16 19.95 23.13
CA ALA A 122 -11.90 20.45 23.67
C ALA A 122 -11.02 20.93 22.52
N THR A 123 -10.35 22.08 22.59
CA THR A 123 -9.45 22.51 21.52
C THR A 123 -8.08 21.82 21.62
N PRO A 124 -7.34 21.57 20.52
CA PRO A 124 -6.01 20.97 20.60
C PRO A 124 -5.03 21.75 21.49
N ALA A 125 -5.14 23.09 21.51
CA ALA A 125 -4.35 23.94 22.38
C ALA A 125 -4.66 23.76 23.88
N GLU A 126 -5.91 23.44 24.23
CA GLU A 126 -6.30 23.11 25.62
C GLU A 126 -5.74 21.75 26.06
N ILE A 127 -5.66 20.79 25.14
CA ILE A 127 -5.03 19.48 25.39
C ILE A 127 -3.51 19.67 25.57
N ASP A 128 -2.86 20.48 24.73
CA ASP A 128 -1.43 20.79 24.87
C ASP A 128 -1.13 21.52 26.20
N ALA A 129 -2.00 22.45 26.59
CA ALA A 129 -1.90 23.14 27.88
C ALA A 129 -2.09 22.18 29.06
N TYR A 130 -2.97 21.17 28.93
CA TYR A 130 -3.16 20.12 29.95
C TYR A 130 -1.93 19.23 30.09
N ILE A 131 -1.29 18.85 28.98
CA ILE A 131 -0.04 18.07 28.98
C ILE A 131 1.15 18.90 29.51
N GLY A 132 1.15 20.20 29.23
CA GLY A 132 2.29 21.09 29.45
C GLY A 132 3.34 21.03 28.33
N ILE A 133 2.91 20.71 27.10
CA ILE A 133 3.79 20.53 25.92
C ILE A 133 3.79 21.77 25.00
N ASP A 134 4.93 22.08 24.38
CA ASP A 134 5.00 23.16 23.39
C ASP A 134 4.29 22.74 22.09
N PRO A 135 3.39 23.58 21.51
CA PRO A 135 2.66 23.25 20.28
C PRO A 135 3.56 22.92 19.07
N SER A 136 4.83 23.34 19.10
CA SER A 136 5.82 23.07 18.07
C SER A 136 6.47 21.68 18.16
N GLU A 137 6.24 20.92 19.24
CA GLU A 137 6.69 19.54 19.36
C GLU A 137 5.89 18.59 18.47
N ARG A 138 6.50 17.48 18.02
CA ARG A 138 5.86 16.56 17.07
C ARG A 138 4.68 15.78 17.67
N ILE A 139 4.72 15.54 18.97
CA ILE A 139 3.68 14.78 19.70
C ILE A 139 2.58 15.69 20.25
N SER A 140 2.61 17.00 19.97
CA SER A 140 1.57 17.94 20.42
C SER A 140 0.21 17.61 19.80
N ALA A 141 -0.86 17.78 20.57
CA ALA A 141 -2.24 17.70 20.11
C ALA A 141 -2.50 18.69 18.97
N THR A 142 -1.91 19.89 18.99
CA THR A 142 -1.99 20.85 17.87
C THR A 142 -1.52 20.27 16.53
N ARG A 143 -0.62 19.28 16.53
CA ARG A 143 -0.13 18.61 15.32
C ARG A 143 -0.71 17.22 15.07
N SER A 144 -1.28 16.57 16.08
CA SER A 144 -1.81 15.21 15.97
C SER A 144 -3.35 15.17 15.85
N TYR A 145 -4.06 16.13 16.44
CA TYR A 145 -5.52 16.28 16.34
C TYR A 145 -5.89 17.22 15.18
N THR A 146 -5.71 16.76 13.94
CA THR A 146 -5.87 17.57 12.72
C THR A 146 -7.23 17.43 12.04
N GLU A 147 -8.06 16.50 12.49
CA GLU A 147 -9.39 16.22 11.94
C GLU A 147 -10.47 16.40 13.02
N ASN A 148 -11.74 16.33 12.64
CA ASN A 148 -12.86 16.29 13.59
C ASN A 148 -13.59 14.96 13.43
N PHE A 149 -13.92 14.31 14.55
CA PHE A 149 -14.72 13.09 14.57
C PHE A 149 -16.00 13.28 15.39
N THR A 150 -17.06 12.63 14.92
CA THR A 150 -18.37 12.64 15.56
C THR A 150 -18.58 11.33 16.29
N LEU A 151 -18.90 11.40 17.59
CA LEU A 151 -19.24 10.26 18.44
C LEU A 151 -20.62 10.45 19.06
N ASN A 152 -21.28 9.35 19.41
CA ASN A 152 -22.57 9.37 20.08
C ASN A 152 -22.36 9.42 21.59
N LEU A 153 -22.80 10.49 22.23
CA LEU A 153 -22.85 10.61 23.68
C LEU A 153 -24.33 10.61 24.08
N GLY A 154 -24.74 9.55 24.77
CA GLY A 154 -26.06 8.90 24.78
C GLY A 154 -27.14 9.57 23.94
N SER A 155 -27.25 9.04 22.73
CA SER A 155 -28.21 9.41 21.69
C SER A 155 -28.03 10.80 21.10
N ILE A 156 -27.01 11.56 21.53
CA ILE A 156 -26.69 12.87 20.95
C ILE A 156 -25.31 12.83 20.30
N GLN A 157 -25.24 13.17 19.01
CA GLN A 157 -23.98 13.28 18.29
C GLN A 157 -23.19 14.52 18.71
N ARG A 158 -21.90 14.33 19.04
CA ARG A 158 -20.94 15.36 19.41
C ARG A 158 -19.73 15.28 18.50
N THR A 159 -19.34 16.43 17.94
CA THR A 159 -18.17 16.52 17.05
C THR A 159 -17.05 17.26 17.75
N GLY A 160 -15.91 16.60 17.96
CA GLY A 160 -14.72 17.17 18.58
C GLY A 160 -13.49 17.00 17.68
N PRO A 161 -12.39 17.72 17.95
CA PRO A 161 -11.14 17.43 17.26
C PRO A 161 -10.68 16.03 17.61
N GLY A 162 -10.04 15.39 16.64
CA GLY A 162 -9.82 13.97 16.66
C GLY A 162 -8.50 13.53 16.07
N LEU A 163 -8.06 12.36 16.55
CA LEU A 163 -6.80 11.71 16.23
C LEU A 163 -7.08 10.35 15.59
N ARG A 164 -6.23 9.97 14.63
CA ARG A 164 -6.22 8.66 13.99
C ARG A 164 -5.08 7.82 14.54
N THR A 165 -5.38 6.64 15.06
CA THR A 165 -4.37 5.68 15.51
C THR A 165 -4.42 4.43 14.62
N LYS A 166 -3.28 3.75 14.42
CA LYS A 166 -3.11 2.67 13.44
C LYS A 166 -2.42 1.46 14.07
N SER A 167 -2.60 0.29 13.45
CA SER A 167 -1.78 -0.89 13.73
C SER A 167 -0.37 -0.75 13.16
N VAL A 168 0.61 -1.39 13.79
CA VAL A 168 1.99 -1.44 13.30
C VAL A 168 2.02 -2.15 11.93
N GLY A 169 2.45 -1.42 10.89
CA GLY A 169 2.65 -1.98 9.55
C GLY A 169 1.42 -2.01 8.63
N ASN A 170 0.23 -1.59 9.09
CA ASN A 170 -1.00 -1.57 8.28
C ASN A 170 -1.56 -0.13 8.13
N LEU A 171 -1.68 0.35 6.89
CA LEU A 171 -2.10 1.73 6.59
C LEU A 171 -3.61 1.89 6.34
N THR A 172 -4.38 0.80 6.23
CA THR A 172 -5.80 0.82 5.84
C THR A 172 -6.75 0.74 7.02
N ASN A 173 -6.32 0.13 8.14
CA ASN A 173 -7.12 -0.03 9.35
C ASN A 173 -6.79 1.08 10.36
N VAL A 174 -7.76 1.95 10.65
CA VAL A 174 -7.58 3.15 11.46
C VAL A 174 -8.66 3.24 12.53
N PHE A 175 -8.24 3.50 13.77
CA PHE A 175 -9.15 3.85 14.86
C PHE A 175 -9.28 5.36 14.97
N HIS A 176 -10.48 5.82 15.30
CA HIS A 176 -10.80 7.23 15.44
C HIS A 176 -11.10 7.54 16.91
N GLN A 177 -10.46 8.59 17.43
CA GLN A 177 -10.78 9.13 18.75
C GLN A 177 -11.10 10.62 18.67
N ALA A 178 -12.01 11.11 19.50
CA ALA A 178 -12.34 12.53 19.63
C ALA A 178 -12.10 13.03 21.06
N ALA A 179 -11.77 14.31 21.21
CA ALA A 179 -11.59 14.96 22.51
C ALA A 179 -12.73 15.93 22.83
N PHE A 180 -13.19 15.88 24.08
CA PHE A 180 -14.28 16.69 24.61
C PHE A 180 -13.91 17.29 25.96
N LYS A 181 -14.69 18.27 26.42
CA LYS A 181 -14.62 18.83 27.76
C LYS A 181 -16.01 19.11 28.33
N ASP A 182 -16.16 19.03 29.64
CA ASP A 182 -17.35 19.48 30.34
C ASP A 182 -17.29 21.00 30.65
N ALA A 183 -18.35 21.55 31.25
CA ALA A 183 -18.39 22.96 31.64
C ALA A 183 -17.33 23.35 32.70
N ASN A 184 -16.78 22.38 33.44
CA ASN A 184 -15.72 22.58 34.43
C ASN A 184 -14.31 22.55 33.80
N GLY A 185 -14.20 22.27 32.51
CA GLY A 185 -12.95 22.20 31.78
C GLY A 185 -12.21 20.87 31.90
N VAL A 186 -12.86 19.82 32.40
CA VAL A 186 -12.27 18.47 32.46
C VAL A 186 -12.27 17.86 31.07
N ILE A 187 -11.07 17.54 30.55
CA ILE A 187 -10.89 16.96 29.22
C ILE A 187 -11.04 15.43 29.29
N PHE A 188 -11.85 14.87 28.41
CA PHE A 188 -12.05 13.44 28.26
C PHE A 188 -12.10 13.05 26.78
N PHE A 189 -11.92 11.76 26.49
CA PHE A 189 -11.79 11.23 25.12
C PHE A 189 -12.79 10.13 24.85
N GLY A 190 -13.24 10.01 23.61
CA GLY A 190 -14.10 8.93 23.17
C GLY A 190 -13.52 8.22 21.95
N ALA A 191 -13.84 6.94 21.79
CA ALA A 191 -13.56 6.15 20.60
C ALA A 191 -14.78 5.28 20.24
N ASN A 192 -14.99 5.04 18.94
CA ASN A 192 -16.04 4.15 18.46
C ASN A 192 -15.54 2.70 18.47
N ALA A 193 -16.16 1.84 19.29
CA ALA A 193 -15.80 0.44 19.43
C ALA A 193 -16.68 -0.54 18.61
N SER A 194 -17.37 -0.06 17.57
CA SER A 194 -18.27 -0.88 16.75
C SER A 194 -17.56 -1.81 15.76
N LYS A 195 -16.25 -1.65 15.55
CA LYS A 195 -15.49 -2.38 14.53
C LYS A 195 -14.19 -2.92 15.10
N ALA A 196 -14.04 -4.24 15.06
CA ALA A 196 -12.82 -4.92 15.46
C ALA A 196 -11.81 -4.96 14.29
N ILE A 197 -10.62 -4.39 14.48
CA ILE A 197 -9.52 -4.36 13.52
C ILE A 197 -8.19 -4.52 14.27
N PRO A 198 -7.08 -4.91 13.61
CA PRO A 198 -5.78 -5.00 14.28
C PRO A 198 -5.37 -3.68 14.93
N GLY A 199 -4.89 -3.70 16.19
CA GLY A 199 -4.41 -2.52 16.94
C GLY A 199 -2.90 -2.46 17.13
N TYR A 200 -2.44 -1.74 18.16
CA TYR A 200 -1.02 -1.42 18.40
C TYR A 200 -0.10 -2.65 18.44
N ASP A 201 -0.61 -3.77 18.96
CA ASP A 201 0.10 -5.02 19.17
C ASP A 201 -0.16 -6.06 18.05
N GLY A 202 -0.92 -5.68 17.02
CA GLY A 202 -1.31 -6.57 15.92
C GLY A 202 -2.47 -7.53 16.24
N HIS A 203 -2.92 -7.60 17.50
CA HIS A 203 -4.14 -8.32 17.85
C HIS A 203 -5.37 -7.51 17.46
N ILE A 204 -6.50 -8.21 17.31
CA ILE A 204 -7.77 -7.59 16.96
C ILE A 204 -8.32 -6.87 18.20
N HIS A 205 -8.53 -5.57 18.06
CA HIS A 205 -9.13 -4.71 19.07
C HIS A 205 -10.32 -3.98 18.45
N ASN A 206 -11.37 -3.70 19.22
CA ASN A 206 -12.47 -2.88 18.72
C ASN A 206 -12.36 -1.42 19.12
N PHE A 207 -11.58 -1.09 20.15
CA PHE A 207 -11.21 0.29 20.45
C PHE A 207 -9.69 0.45 20.58
N GLN A 208 -9.24 1.64 20.24
CA GLN A 208 -7.87 2.06 20.45
C GLN A 208 -7.83 3.57 20.63
N MET A 209 -7.17 4.03 21.68
CA MET A 209 -7.14 5.45 22.05
C MET A 209 -5.77 5.85 22.61
N MET A 210 -5.45 7.14 22.53
CA MET A 210 -4.30 7.77 23.16
C MET A 210 -4.80 8.80 24.16
N VAL A 211 -4.33 8.73 25.40
CA VAL A 211 -4.64 9.70 26.45
C VAL A 211 -3.37 10.41 26.95
N PRO A 212 -3.46 11.69 27.32
CA PRO A 212 -2.32 12.47 27.75
C PRO A 212 -1.84 12.10 29.16
N VAL A 213 -0.53 12.14 29.40
CA VAL A 213 0.06 12.11 30.75
C VAL A 213 0.82 13.42 30.94
N PRO A 214 0.34 14.35 31.80
CA PRO A 214 0.98 15.65 31.99
C PRO A 214 2.44 15.53 32.44
N TYR A 215 3.34 16.36 31.92
CA TYR A 215 4.78 16.28 32.25
C TYR A 215 5.11 16.53 33.73
N ASN A 216 4.20 17.13 34.49
CA ASN A 216 4.34 17.33 35.93
C ASN A 216 3.90 16.10 36.75
N GLN A 217 3.46 15.02 36.11
CA GLN A 217 3.01 13.77 36.73
C GLN A 217 3.78 12.58 36.15
N THR A 218 4.14 11.62 37.01
CA THR A 218 4.76 10.35 36.61
C THR A 218 3.73 9.33 36.12
N ASP A 219 2.52 9.45 36.62
CA ASP A 219 1.42 8.54 36.43
C ASP A 219 0.08 9.25 36.69
N ILE A 220 -0.95 8.84 35.97
CA ILE A 220 -2.30 9.38 36.09
C ILE A 220 -3.31 8.24 36.01
N THR A 221 -4.38 8.32 36.79
CA THR A 221 -5.47 7.34 36.74
C THR A 221 -6.54 7.82 35.77
N TYR A 222 -6.82 6.99 34.77
CA TYR A 222 -7.94 7.18 33.86
C TYR A 222 -9.06 6.21 34.19
N TYR A 223 -10.30 6.69 34.04
CA TYR A 223 -11.54 5.95 34.22
C TYR A 223 -12.20 5.71 32.86
N LEU A 224 -12.54 4.46 32.54
CA LEU A 224 -13.16 4.04 31.28
C LEU A 224 -14.59 3.60 31.54
N PHE A 225 -15.52 4.05 30.69
CA PHE A 225 -16.95 3.81 30.84
C PHE A 225 -17.66 3.74 29.47
N PRO A 226 -18.78 3.01 29.37
CA PRO A 226 -19.54 2.89 28.13
C PRO A 226 -20.44 4.12 27.92
N ASP A 227 -21.04 4.25 26.74
CA ASP A 227 -21.93 5.37 26.38
C ASP A 227 -23.09 5.61 27.42
N PRO A 228 -23.12 6.75 28.13
CA PRO A 228 -23.90 6.89 29.37
C PRO A 228 -25.30 7.55 29.29
N ILE A 229 -25.69 8.29 28.24
CA ILE A 229 -26.88 9.20 28.33
C ILE A 229 -28.26 8.53 28.13
N THR A 230 -28.40 7.20 28.19
CA THR A 230 -29.74 6.57 28.22
C THR A 230 -30.07 5.77 29.47
N ASP A 231 -29.10 5.57 30.37
CA ASP A 231 -29.31 4.85 31.62
C ASP A 231 -28.28 5.34 32.64
N GLU A 232 -28.74 6.03 33.69
CA GLU A 232 -27.88 6.90 34.50
C GLU A 232 -26.71 6.18 35.22
N LEU A 233 -26.66 4.84 35.26
CA LEU A 233 -25.57 4.09 35.93
C LEU A 233 -25.23 2.72 35.31
N GLY A 234 -25.66 2.39 34.09
CA GLY A 234 -25.36 1.10 33.45
C GLY A 234 -26.06 -0.11 34.11
N HIS A 235 -27.39 -0.06 34.22
CA HIS A 235 -28.22 -1.20 34.60
C HIS A 235 -28.93 -1.77 33.38
N CYS A 236 -28.12 -2.50 32.67
CA CYS A 236 -28.33 -3.21 31.43
C CYS A 236 -29.37 -4.32 31.61
N SER A 237 -30.38 -4.33 30.73
CA SER A 237 -31.38 -5.40 30.69
C SER A 237 -31.23 -6.20 29.39
N ALA A 238 -30.26 -7.14 29.27
CA ALA A 238 -30.20 -8.03 28.08
C ALA A 238 -29.38 -9.36 28.20
N ALA A 239 -30.06 -10.50 28.19
CA ALA A 239 -29.64 -11.87 27.77
C ALA A 239 -28.45 -12.60 28.46
N GLU A 240 -28.72 -13.80 29.01
CA GLU A 240 -27.76 -14.73 29.67
C GLU A 240 -27.02 -15.67 28.67
N TYR A 241 -25.79 -16.12 28.98
CA TYR A 241 -24.95 -17.04 28.16
C TYR A 241 -24.40 -18.21 29.01
N ALA A 242 -24.11 -19.37 28.42
CA ALA A 242 -23.50 -20.53 29.10
C ALA A 242 -22.64 -21.41 28.18
N VAL A 243 -21.70 -22.17 28.75
CA VAL A 243 -20.76 -23.02 27.98
C VAL A 243 -21.44 -24.33 27.56
N LEU A 244 -21.29 -24.67 26.27
CA LEU A 244 -21.63 -25.97 25.69
C LEU A 244 -20.33 -26.70 25.29
N GLU A 245 -20.12 -27.89 25.83
CA GLU A 245 -18.94 -28.73 25.58
C GLU A 245 -19.32 -30.06 24.92
N GLY A 246 -18.38 -30.73 24.24
CA GLY A 246 -18.66 -32.01 23.61
C GLY A 246 -17.49 -32.65 22.89
N TRP A 247 -17.67 -33.88 22.43
CA TRP A 247 -16.71 -34.62 21.62
C TRP A 247 -17.27 -34.91 20.24
N VAL A 248 -16.44 -34.70 19.22
CA VAL A 248 -16.72 -35.06 17.83
C VAL A 248 -15.91 -36.28 17.43
N THR A 249 -16.58 -37.32 16.96
CA THR A 249 -15.96 -38.55 16.48
C THR A 249 -16.33 -38.83 15.02
N ASP A 250 -15.54 -39.66 14.35
CA ASP A 250 -15.92 -40.21 13.05
C ASP A 250 -17.00 -41.28 13.27
N ARG A 251 -18.15 -41.14 12.61
CA ARG A 251 -19.26 -42.10 12.75
C ARG A 251 -18.90 -43.49 12.27
N ALA A 252 -17.99 -43.61 11.29
CA ALA A 252 -17.59 -44.87 10.71
C ALA A 252 -16.52 -45.58 11.55
N SER A 253 -15.52 -44.86 12.06
CA SER A 253 -14.39 -45.44 12.79
C SER A 253 -14.46 -45.29 14.32
N GLY A 254 -15.32 -44.41 14.83
CA GLY A 254 -15.45 -44.08 16.25
C GLY A 254 -14.29 -43.27 16.82
N THR A 255 -13.29 -42.91 16.01
CA THR A 255 -12.12 -42.16 16.48
C THR A 255 -12.43 -40.69 16.66
N PRO A 256 -11.85 -40.01 17.68
CA PRO A 256 -12.02 -38.56 17.83
C PRO A 256 -11.46 -37.80 16.64
N LEU A 257 -12.20 -36.78 16.19
CA LEU A 257 -11.85 -35.98 15.02
C LEU A 257 -11.29 -34.62 15.45
N PRO A 258 -10.00 -34.34 15.20
CA PRO A 258 -9.42 -33.04 15.52
C PRO A 258 -9.65 -31.99 14.44
N ASN A 259 -9.59 -30.71 14.78
CA ASN A 259 -9.77 -29.59 13.86
C ASN A 259 -11.13 -29.60 13.11
N VAL A 260 -12.18 -30.14 13.72
CA VAL A 260 -13.56 -29.95 13.25
C VAL A 260 -13.98 -28.56 13.68
N THR A 261 -14.39 -27.70 12.74
CA THR A 261 -14.96 -26.40 13.09
C THR A 261 -16.38 -26.62 13.59
N VAL A 262 -16.67 -26.27 14.85
CA VAL A 262 -17.98 -26.38 15.48
C VAL A 262 -18.51 -24.98 15.78
N GLN A 263 -19.70 -24.65 15.29
CA GLN A 263 -20.36 -23.37 15.49
C GLN A 263 -21.66 -23.56 16.26
N VAL A 264 -21.90 -22.76 17.30
CA VAL A 264 -23.12 -22.78 18.12
C VAL A 264 -23.71 -21.37 18.18
N GLY A 265 -24.79 -21.13 17.44
CA GLY A 265 -25.29 -19.77 17.21
C GLY A 265 -24.26 -18.90 16.47
N ASP A 266 -23.86 -17.78 17.06
CA ASP A 266 -22.84 -16.87 16.52
C ASP A 266 -21.40 -17.23 16.97
N ALA A 267 -21.25 -18.20 17.88
CA ALA A 267 -19.95 -18.59 18.45
C ALA A 267 -19.33 -19.78 17.70
N ILE A 268 -18.02 -19.74 17.44
CA ILE A 268 -17.29 -20.76 16.66
C ILE A 268 -16.07 -21.23 17.45
N THR A 269 -15.83 -22.54 17.43
CA THR A 269 -14.66 -23.20 18.04
C THR A 269 -14.14 -24.31 17.12
N GLN A 270 -13.00 -24.92 17.46
CA GLN A 270 -12.47 -26.10 16.77
C GLN A 270 -12.19 -27.22 17.76
N THR A 271 -12.37 -28.47 17.35
CA THR A 271 -12.05 -29.61 18.19
C THR A 271 -10.54 -29.79 18.36
N ASP A 272 -10.11 -30.18 19.57
CA ASP A 272 -8.71 -30.46 19.88
C ASP A 272 -8.23 -31.81 19.30
N MET A 273 -6.97 -32.17 19.57
CA MET A 273 -6.38 -33.44 19.12
C MET A 273 -7.13 -34.70 19.63
N GLY A 274 -7.90 -34.58 20.70
CA GLY A 274 -8.76 -35.61 21.28
C GLY A 274 -10.23 -35.50 20.85
N GLY A 275 -10.55 -34.65 19.86
CA GLY A 275 -11.90 -34.43 19.33
C GLY A 275 -12.82 -33.63 20.26
N TYR A 276 -12.32 -33.05 21.34
CA TYR A 276 -13.10 -32.27 22.30
C TYR A 276 -13.26 -30.82 21.85
N TYR A 277 -14.42 -30.22 22.09
CA TYR A 277 -14.68 -28.80 21.90
C TYR A 277 -15.49 -28.23 23.06
N ASP A 278 -15.29 -26.94 23.35
CA ASP A 278 -16.16 -26.13 24.18
C ASP A 278 -16.40 -24.75 23.54
N VAL A 279 -17.61 -24.22 23.73
CA VAL A 279 -18.04 -22.96 23.12
C VAL A 279 -19.05 -22.24 24.01
N LEU A 280 -18.86 -20.93 24.21
CA LEU A 280 -19.76 -20.08 24.98
C LEU A 280 -20.92 -19.64 24.08
N ALA A 281 -22.14 -20.13 24.37
CA ALA A 281 -23.34 -19.90 23.55
C ALA A 281 -24.45 -19.23 24.38
N ALA A 282 -25.37 -18.52 23.72
CA ALA A 282 -26.47 -17.84 24.41
C ALA A 282 -27.38 -18.85 25.14
N VAL A 283 -27.86 -18.52 26.35
CA VAL A 283 -28.82 -19.36 27.06
C VAL A 283 -30.13 -19.38 26.29
N GLY A 284 -30.59 -20.58 25.96
CA GLY A 284 -31.73 -20.82 25.10
C GLY A 284 -31.39 -21.76 23.95
N SER A 285 -32.17 -21.63 22.89
CA SER A 285 -32.17 -22.52 21.75
C SER A 285 -31.13 -22.14 20.71
N ASN A 286 -30.15 -23.00 20.47
CA ASN A 286 -29.03 -22.75 19.55
C ASN A 286 -28.89 -23.86 18.50
N PHE A 287 -28.43 -23.49 17.30
CA PHE A 287 -28.01 -24.44 16.28
C PHE A 287 -26.53 -24.78 16.47
N VAL A 288 -26.19 -26.07 16.46
CA VAL A 288 -24.84 -26.63 16.44
C VAL A 288 -24.54 -27.06 15.01
N LEU A 289 -23.60 -26.39 14.36
CA LEU A 289 -23.09 -26.71 13.03
C LEU A 289 -21.67 -27.26 13.17
N ALA A 290 -21.28 -28.24 12.34
CA ALA A 290 -19.91 -28.70 12.32
C ALA A 290 -19.41 -29.09 10.92
N PHE A 291 -18.19 -28.64 10.62
CA PHE A 291 -17.59 -28.70 9.29
C PHE A 291 -16.21 -29.35 9.36
N LYS A 292 -15.96 -30.32 8.47
CA LYS A 292 -14.64 -30.91 8.27
C LYS A 292 -14.51 -31.45 6.86
N THR A 293 -13.39 -31.12 6.20
CA THR A 293 -13.08 -31.64 4.85
C THR A 293 -13.17 -33.16 4.83
N ASP A 294 -13.74 -33.70 3.75
CA ASP A 294 -14.03 -35.12 3.53
C ASP A 294 -15.14 -35.71 4.41
N PHE A 295 -15.88 -34.91 5.18
CA PHE A 295 -17.06 -35.32 5.95
C PHE A 295 -18.30 -34.49 5.57
N PHE A 296 -19.50 -35.07 5.70
CA PHE A 296 -20.74 -34.33 5.56
C PHE A 296 -20.90 -33.35 6.73
N ASP A 297 -21.39 -32.15 6.42
CA ASP A 297 -21.69 -31.13 7.41
C ASP A 297 -22.75 -31.64 8.38
N TYR A 298 -22.54 -31.36 9.66
CA TYR A 298 -23.46 -31.74 10.72
C TYR A 298 -24.23 -30.52 11.20
N VAL A 299 -25.55 -30.67 11.35
CA VAL A 299 -26.44 -29.61 11.86
C VAL A 299 -27.37 -30.24 12.88
N ASN A 300 -27.40 -29.71 14.09
CA ASN A 300 -28.35 -30.16 15.11
C ASN A 300 -28.78 -28.98 15.99
N PHE A 301 -29.89 -29.12 16.69
CA PHE A 301 -30.40 -28.14 17.61
C PHE A 301 -30.11 -28.56 19.05
N THR A 302 -29.68 -27.61 19.88
CA THR A 302 -29.45 -27.85 21.31
C THR A 302 -29.95 -26.70 22.16
N MET A 303 -30.39 -27.02 23.39
CA MET A 303 -30.82 -26.02 24.37
C MET A 303 -29.70 -25.84 25.39
N VAL A 304 -29.14 -24.64 25.43
CA VAL A 304 -28.07 -24.24 26.34
C VAL A 304 -28.73 -23.60 27.56
N VAL A 305 -28.53 -24.16 28.74
CA VAL A 305 -29.19 -23.72 29.98
C VAL A 305 -28.14 -23.16 30.95
N SER A 306 -28.46 -22.03 31.59
CA SER A 306 -27.61 -21.39 32.60
C SER A 306 -27.39 -22.29 33.82
N ASN A 307 -26.22 -22.19 34.47
CA ASN A 307 -25.89 -22.84 35.75
C ASN A 307 -25.86 -24.38 35.77
N ILE A 308 -25.75 -25.04 34.61
CA ILE A 308 -25.44 -26.47 34.47
C ILE A 308 -24.41 -26.69 33.36
N THR A 309 -23.65 -27.80 33.42
CA THR A 309 -22.75 -28.20 32.33
C THR A 309 -23.58 -28.71 31.15
N ASN A 310 -23.55 -27.99 30.03
CA ASN A 310 -24.27 -28.39 28.81
C ASN A 310 -23.32 -29.24 27.95
N GLN A 311 -23.64 -30.52 27.72
CA GLN A 311 -22.80 -31.42 26.93
C GLN A 311 -23.51 -31.89 25.64
N HIS A 312 -22.84 -31.82 24.48
CA HIS A 312 -23.38 -32.24 23.19
C HIS A 312 -22.34 -32.96 22.32
N ASN A 313 -22.33 -34.30 22.38
CA ASN A 313 -21.42 -35.13 21.58
C ASN A 313 -22.08 -35.56 20.28
N PHE A 314 -21.33 -35.59 19.20
CA PHE A 314 -21.85 -36.04 17.90
C PHE A 314 -20.76 -36.63 17.01
N SER A 315 -21.15 -37.23 15.89
CA SER A 315 -20.21 -37.86 14.98
C SER A 315 -20.45 -37.47 13.53
N LEU A 316 -19.37 -37.17 12.80
CA LEU A 316 -19.41 -36.79 11.39
C LEU A 316 -19.33 -38.03 10.50
N VAL A 317 -20.01 -37.99 9.35
CA VAL A 317 -20.02 -39.09 8.38
C VAL A 317 -19.04 -38.79 7.25
N PRO A 318 -18.05 -39.65 6.96
CA PRO A 318 -17.11 -39.43 5.88
C PRO A 318 -17.80 -39.55 4.51
N THR A 319 -17.39 -38.69 3.58
CA THR A 319 -17.94 -38.56 2.21
C THR A 319 -17.31 -39.56 1.22
N LEU A 320 -16.25 -40.26 1.61
CA LEU A 320 -15.56 -41.22 0.74
C LEU A 320 -16.22 -42.60 0.80
N ASN A 321 -16.63 -43.07 -0.39
CA ASN A 321 -17.25 -44.35 -0.74
C ASN A 321 -18.78 -44.45 -0.55
N GLN A 322 -19.58 -43.89 -1.48
CA GLN A 322 -20.71 -44.62 -2.10
C GLN A 322 -21.03 -44.08 -3.51
N THR A 323 -20.59 -44.81 -4.53
CA THR A 323 -21.25 -44.84 -5.84
C THR A 323 -22.59 -45.57 -5.69
N SER A 324 -23.70 -44.84 -5.59
CA SER A 324 -25.03 -45.38 -5.87
C SER A 324 -25.96 -44.31 -6.43
N LEU A 325 -26.61 -44.64 -7.54
CA LEU A 325 -27.61 -43.85 -8.25
C LEU A 325 -28.64 -43.24 -7.27
N PHE A 326 -28.69 -41.91 -7.17
CA PHE A 326 -29.64 -41.19 -6.33
C PHE A 326 -31.09 -41.56 -6.72
N GLN A 327 -31.86 -42.07 -5.76
CA GLN A 327 -33.32 -42.17 -5.90
C GLN A 327 -33.95 -40.86 -5.43
N TYR A 328 -35.12 -40.48 -5.97
CA TYR A 328 -35.77 -39.20 -5.68
C TYR A 328 -37.12 -39.41 -4.99
N GLY A 329 -37.45 -38.56 -4.02
CA GLY A 329 -38.77 -38.45 -3.40
C GLY A 329 -39.44 -37.10 -3.70
N TYR A 330 -40.69 -36.95 -3.27
CA TYR A 330 -41.49 -35.73 -3.45
C TYR A 330 -41.72 -35.05 -2.10
N ILE A 331 -41.51 -33.73 -2.04
CA ILE A 331 -41.85 -32.91 -0.89
C ILE A 331 -43.07 -32.07 -1.28
N THR A 332 -44.15 -32.22 -0.53
CA THR A 332 -45.39 -31.44 -0.74
C THR A 332 -45.68 -30.61 0.49
N GLY A 333 -46.36 -29.47 0.35
CA GLY A 333 -46.73 -28.71 1.53
C GLY A 333 -47.43 -27.41 1.20
N ILE A 334 -47.86 -26.71 2.24
CA ILE A 334 -48.50 -25.40 2.15
C ILE A 334 -47.60 -24.36 2.80
N VAL A 335 -47.38 -23.23 2.14
CA VAL A 335 -46.70 -22.07 2.72
C VAL A 335 -47.73 -21.02 3.14
N SER A 336 -47.64 -20.55 4.37
CA SER A 336 -48.50 -19.50 4.93
C SER A 336 -47.71 -18.46 5.72
N ASN A 337 -48.32 -17.30 5.99
CA ASN A 337 -47.76 -16.36 6.95
C ASN A 337 -48.08 -16.78 8.40
N TYR A 338 -47.50 -16.08 9.37
CA TYR A 338 -47.73 -16.35 10.80
C TYR A 338 -49.22 -16.29 11.23
N ASN A 339 -50.08 -15.60 10.47
CA ASN A 339 -51.52 -15.51 10.70
C ASN A 339 -52.32 -16.63 10.01
N GLY A 340 -51.65 -17.58 9.34
CA GLY A 340 -52.27 -18.72 8.66
C GLY A 340 -52.80 -18.44 7.25
N THR A 341 -52.53 -17.25 6.68
CA THR A 341 -52.92 -16.92 5.30
C THR A 341 -51.97 -17.61 4.32
N PRO A 342 -52.44 -18.39 3.34
CA PRO A 342 -51.59 -19.03 2.35
C PRO A 342 -50.88 -18.00 1.44
N LEU A 343 -49.62 -18.26 1.12
CA LEU A 343 -48.76 -17.36 0.34
C LEU A 343 -48.48 -17.93 -1.06
N GLU A 344 -48.89 -17.20 -2.09
CA GLU A 344 -48.66 -17.53 -3.50
C GLU A 344 -47.27 -17.07 -3.98
N ASN A 345 -46.70 -17.78 -4.97
CA ASN A 345 -45.41 -17.46 -5.60
C ASN A 345 -44.19 -17.47 -4.67
N VAL A 346 -44.27 -18.18 -3.54
CA VAL A 346 -43.11 -18.45 -2.68
C VAL A 346 -42.20 -19.45 -3.40
N THR A 347 -40.92 -19.12 -3.53
CA THR A 347 -39.92 -20.02 -4.09
C THR A 347 -39.48 -21.04 -3.05
N ILE A 348 -39.59 -22.33 -3.37
CA ILE A 348 -39.15 -23.44 -2.54
C ILE A 348 -37.99 -24.16 -3.22
N LEU A 349 -36.90 -24.38 -2.49
CA LEU A 349 -35.62 -24.90 -3.00
C LEU A 349 -35.13 -26.08 -2.15
N SER A 350 -34.56 -27.08 -2.79
CA SER A 350 -33.83 -28.18 -2.14
C SER A 350 -32.73 -28.69 -3.07
N GLY A 351 -31.46 -28.47 -2.71
CA GLY A 351 -30.32 -28.77 -3.58
C GLY A 351 -30.44 -28.10 -4.96
N LEU A 352 -30.42 -28.90 -6.03
CA LEU A 352 -30.55 -28.45 -7.43
C LEU A 352 -32.02 -28.27 -7.90
N PHE A 353 -33.01 -28.56 -7.05
CA PHE A 353 -34.42 -28.56 -7.41
C PHE A 353 -35.16 -27.35 -6.84
N SER A 354 -36.10 -26.79 -7.62
CA SER A 354 -36.89 -25.63 -7.21
C SER A 354 -38.34 -25.70 -7.70
N THR A 355 -39.27 -25.12 -6.96
CA THR A 355 -40.69 -24.97 -7.34
C THR A 355 -41.28 -23.68 -6.77
N LEU A 356 -42.49 -23.30 -7.21
CA LEU A 356 -43.23 -22.14 -6.70
C LEU A 356 -44.56 -22.59 -6.05
N THR A 357 -44.99 -21.90 -5.01
CA THR A 357 -46.33 -22.11 -4.43
C THR A 357 -47.43 -21.53 -5.31
N ASN A 358 -48.59 -22.18 -5.35
CA ASN A 358 -49.77 -21.70 -6.07
C ASN A 358 -50.62 -20.71 -5.24
N ALA A 359 -51.73 -20.23 -5.79
CA ALA A 359 -52.68 -19.30 -5.12
C ALA A 359 -53.22 -19.78 -3.76
N GLN A 360 -53.15 -21.07 -3.46
CA GLN A 360 -53.54 -21.66 -2.18
C GLN A 360 -52.34 -21.96 -1.27
N GLY A 361 -51.13 -21.52 -1.65
CA GLY A 361 -49.88 -21.73 -0.91
C GLY A 361 -49.26 -23.11 -1.11
N ASN A 362 -49.85 -23.97 -1.94
CA ASN A 362 -49.39 -25.36 -2.09
C ASN A 362 -48.16 -25.45 -3.01
N TYR A 363 -47.20 -26.30 -2.65
CA TYR A 363 -46.06 -26.64 -3.49
C TYR A 363 -45.83 -28.15 -3.58
N THR A 364 -45.11 -28.57 -4.62
CA THR A 364 -44.58 -29.92 -4.78
C THR A 364 -43.19 -29.83 -5.40
N LEU A 365 -42.19 -30.39 -4.72
CA LEU A 365 -40.77 -30.30 -5.06
C LEU A 365 -40.18 -31.72 -5.13
N ILE A 366 -39.35 -32.00 -6.12
CA ILE A 366 -38.61 -33.26 -6.20
C ILE A 366 -37.28 -33.06 -5.48
N ALA A 367 -36.86 -34.00 -4.63
CA ALA A 367 -35.61 -33.93 -3.90
C ALA A 367 -34.93 -35.31 -3.85
N PRO A 368 -33.59 -35.38 -3.82
CA PRO A 368 -32.89 -36.66 -3.67
C PRO A 368 -33.20 -37.30 -2.32
N GLU A 369 -33.20 -38.63 -2.28
CA GLU A 369 -33.35 -39.40 -1.05
C GLU A 369 -32.23 -39.05 -0.05
N GLY A 370 -32.61 -38.76 1.19
CA GLY A 370 -31.69 -38.31 2.22
C GLY A 370 -32.39 -37.99 3.53
N ASN A 371 -31.73 -38.35 4.64
CA ASN A 371 -32.11 -37.89 5.97
C ASN A 371 -31.72 -36.41 6.11
N GLU A 372 -32.64 -35.60 6.62
CA GLU A 372 -32.49 -34.15 6.84
C GLU A 372 -32.26 -33.32 5.57
N THR A 373 -32.86 -33.73 4.46
CA THR A 373 -32.85 -32.96 3.20
C THR A 373 -33.41 -31.55 3.41
N MET A 374 -32.56 -30.54 3.17
CA MET A 374 -32.91 -29.14 3.41
C MET A 374 -33.93 -28.61 2.40
N VAL A 375 -34.91 -27.84 2.88
CA VAL A 375 -35.95 -27.15 2.10
C VAL A 375 -35.96 -25.68 2.51
N VAL A 376 -35.71 -24.79 1.55
CA VAL A 376 -35.65 -23.35 1.77
C VAL A 376 -36.82 -22.65 1.09
N ALA A 377 -37.56 -21.83 1.83
CA ALA A 377 -38.67 -21.03 1.33
C ALA A 377 -38.36 -19.53 1.35
N MET A 378 -38.61 -18.85 0.22
CA MET A 378 -38.29 -17.44 0.02
C MET A 378 -39.44 -16.69 -0.65
N ALA A 379 -39.85 -15.56 -0.05
CA ALA A 379 -40.87 -14.66 -0.60
C ALA A 379 -40.54 -13.19 -0.29
N GLU A 380 -41.03 -12.27 -1.13
CA GLU A 380 -40.82 -10.82 -0.94
C GLU A 380 -41.51 -10.31 0.32
N GLY A 381 -40.79 -9.54 1.15
CA GLY A 381 -41.35 -9.00 2.39
C GLY A 381 -41.43 -10.01 3.54
N TYR A 382 -40.87 -11.21 3.38
CA TYR A 382 -40.84 -12.25 4.41
C TYR A 382 -39.40 -12.72 4.71
N ARG A 383 -39.15 -13.15 5.95
CA ARG A 383 -37.90 -13.79 6.36
C ARG A 383 -37.78 -15.16 5.68
N THR A 384 -36.61 -15.48 5.15
CA THR A 384 -36.31 -16.81 4.61
C THR A 384 -36.47 -17.87 5.69
N ASN A 385 -37.16 -18.96 5.35
CA ASN A 385 -37.38 -20.08 6.25
C ASN A 385 -36.66 -21.33 5.71
N VAL A 386 -35.94 -22.04 6.58
CA VAL A 386 -35.20 -23.25 6.25
C VAL A 386 -35.70 -24.37 7.14
N THR A 387 -36.10 -25.49 6.54
CA THR A 387 -36.56 -26.70 7.22
C THR A 387 -35.78 -27.91 6.71
N SER A 388 -35.69 -28.99 7.48
CA SER A 388 -35.15 -30.27 7.02
C SER A 388 -36.27 -31.31 6.97
N VAL A 389 -36.24 -32.18 5.96
CA VAL A 389 -37.15 -33.31 5.83
C VAL A 389 -36.43 -34.59 5.45
N ASN A 390 -36.85 -35.71 6.02
CA ASN A 390 -36.38 -37.01 5.57
C ASN A 390 -37.13 -37.38 4.30
N VAL A 391 -36.41 -37.44 3.19
CA VAL A 391 -36.95 -37.81 1.89
C VAL A 391 -36.56 -39.24 1.64
N GLU A 392 -37.54 -40.14 1.64
CA GLU A 392 -37.34 -41.53 1.23
C GLU A 392 -37.61 -41.65 -0.28
N ALA A 393 -36.91 -42.56 -0.95
CA ALA A 393 -37.08 -42.77 -2.38
C ALA A 393 -38.53 -43.04 -2.80
N PHE A 394 -39.00 -42.33 -3.84
CA PHE A 394 -40.33 -42.41 -4.44
C PHE A 394 -41.52 -42.14 -3.51
N GLN A 395 -41.26 -41.74 -2.26
CA GLN A 395 -42.28 -41.37 -1.30
C GLN A 395 -42.55 -39.87 -1.34
N THR A 396 -43.76 -39.50 -0.91
CA THR A 396 -44.13 -38.10 -0.73
C THR A 396 -44.12 -37.74 0.74
N VAL A 397 -43.25 -36.82 1.15
CA VAL A 397 -43.23 -36.24 2.49
C VAL A 397 -43.96 -34.89 2.49
N ARG A 398 -44.69 -34.60 3.56
CA ARG A 398 -45.39 -33.31 3.72
C ARG A 398 -44.59 -32.36 4.61
N ASN A 399 -44.39 -31.12 4.16
CA ASN A 399 -43.67 -30.07 4.85
C ASN A 399 -44.35 -28.70 4.68
N ASP A 400 -45.21 -28.35 5.63
CA ASP A 400 -45.89 -27.05 5.63
C ASP A 400 -44.97 -25.99 6.26
N ILE A 401 -44.83 -24.83 5.62
CA ILE A 401 -43.82 -23.81 5.99
C ILE A 401 -44.52 -22.50 6.38
N ILE A 402 -44.11 -21.90 7.50
CA ILE A 402 -44.63 -20.60 7.95
C ILE A 402 -43.56 -19.52 7.75
N LEU A 403 -43.89 -18.48 7.00
CA LEU A 403 -43.03 -17.32 6.76
C LEU A 403 -43.40 -16.15 7.67
N SER A 404 -42.40 -15.52 8.27
CA SER A 404 -42.57 -14.35 9.14
C SER A 404 -42.37 -13.06 8.33
N GLU A 405 -43.28 -12.10 8.46
CA GLU A 405 -43.20 -10.80 7.76
C GLU A 405 -42.00 -9.98 8.26
N LEU A 406 -41.33 -9.29 7.32
CA LEU A 406 -40.31 -8.31 7.64
C LEU A 406 -40.97 -7.00 8.06
N PRO A 407 -40.46 -6.29 9.09
CA PRO A 407 -40.99 -5.00 9.48
C PRO A 407 -40.86 -3.99 8.34
N VAL A 408 -41.97 -3.30 8.01
CA VAL A 408 -42.02 -2.32 6.92
C VAL A 408 -41.18 -1.10 7.29
N VAL A 409 -40.11 -0.84 6.54
CA VAL A 409 -39.32 0.39 6.62
C VAL A 409 -39.53 1.17 5.34
N PHE A 410 -39.97 2.43 5.46
CA PHE A 410 -39.99 3.37 4.34
C PHE A 410 -38.55 3.79 4.01
N GLY A 411 -37.98 3.24 2.93
CA GLY A 411 -36.65 3.60 2.43
C GLY A 411 -36.41 3.06 1.02
N GLY A 412 -35.82 3.88 0.13
CA GLY A 412 -35.61 3.56 -1.29
C GLY A 412 -34.56 2.47 -1.56
N ASN A 413 -34.35 2.13 -2.83
CA ASN A 413 -33.52 0.99 -3.22
C ASN A 413 -32.01 1.23 -3.07
N GLY A 414 -31.27 0.17 -2.76
CA GLY A 414 -29.81 0.07 -2.96
C GLY A 414 -29.46 -0.79 -4.18
N THR A 415 -28.20 -0.76 -4.58
CA THR A 415 -27.66 -1.54 -5.71
C THR A 415 -26.53 -2.45 -5.22
N VAL A 416 -26.64 -3.74 -5.50
CA VAL A 416 -25.56 -4.72 -5.30
C VAL A 416 -25.02 -5.11 -6.67
N TYR A 417 -23.71 -5.11 -6.85
CA TYR A 417 -23.05 -5.53 -8.09
C TYR A 417 -21.78 -6.30 -7.77
N GLY A 418 -21.27 -7.07 -8.72
CA GLY A 418 -20.06 -7.84 -8.48
C GLY A 418 -19.75 -8.80 -9.60
N LEU A 419 -18.76 -9.65 -9.37
CA LEU A 419 -18.28 -10.68 -10.28
C LEU A 419 -18.50 -12.06 -9.66
N VAL A 420 -19.06 -12.98 -10.44
CA VAL A 420 -19.08 -14.41 -10.11
C VAL A 420 -17.99 -15.12 -10.89
N THR A 421 -17.11 -15.82 -10.19
CA THR A 421 -15.97 -16.54 -10.77
C THR A 421 -16.04 -18.03 -10.47
N ASP A 422 -15.43 -18.81 -11.35
CA ASP A 422 -15.10 -20.21 -11.12
C ASP A 422 -13.97 -20.28 -10.09
N GLY A 423 -14.18 -21.00 -8.99
CA GLY A 423 -13.21 -21.02 -7.89
C GLY A 423 -11.94 -21.83 -8.16
N ASP A 424 -11.92 -22.66 -9.19
CA ASP A 424 -10.74 -23.44 -9.57
C ASP A 424 -9.89 -22.72 -10.63
N THR A 425 -10.54 -21.99 -11.56
CA THR A 425 -9.87 -21.35 -12.70
C THR A 425 -9.77 -19.83 -12.58
N GLY A 426 -10.55 -19.21 -11.70
CA GLY A 426 -10.62 -17.76 -11.51
C GLY A 426 -11.29 -16.99 -12.66
N LEU A 427 -11.87 -17.69 -13.65
CA LEU A 427 -12.53 -17.09 -14.80
C LEU A 427 -13.96 -16.64 -14.46
N GLY A 428 -14.42 -15.54 -15.07
CA GLY A 428 -15.78 -15.03 -14.88
C GLY A 428 -16.85 -15.95 -15.46
N LEU A 429 -17.89 -16.24 -14.67
CA LEU A 429 -18.95 -17.18 -15.02
C LEU A 429 -20.20 -16.47 -15.53
N GLY A 430 -20.37 -16.38 -16.85
CA GLY A 430 -21.59 -15.85 -17.48
C GLY A 430 -22.80 -16.77 -17.43
N ASN A 431 -24.01 -16.17 -17.52
CA ASN A 431 -25.31 -16.86 -17.34
C ASN A 431 -25.49 -17.54 -15.97
N THR A 432 -24.82 -17.05 -14.93
CA THR A 432 -25.05 -17.44 -13.53
C THR A 432 -26.19 -16.62 -12.96
N THR A 433 -27.17 -17.27 -12.32
CA THR A 433 -28.29 -16.55 -11.69
C THR A 433 -27.87 -16.09 -10.30
N VAL A 434 -27.99 -14.79 -10.02
CA VAL A 434 -27.76 -14.19 -8.71
C VAL A 434 -29.09 -13.69 -8.15
N ARG A 435 -29.43 -14.09 -6.92
CA ARG A 435 -30.70 -13.81 -6.28
C ARG A 435 -30.50 -13.21 -4.89
N ILE A 436 -31.27 -12.17 -4.57
CA ILE A 436 -31.33 -11.53 -3.26
C ILE A 436 -32.81 -11.40 -2.91
N GLY A 437 -33.30 -12.14 -1.92
CA GLY A 437 -34.74 -12.20 -1.61
C GLY A 437 -35.59 -12.63 -2.83
N SER A 438 -36.60 -11.82 -3.20
CA SER A 438 -37.43 -12.05 -4.38
C SER A 438 -36.81 -11.59 -5.70
N TRP A 439 -35.76 -10.76 -5.66
CA TRP A 439 -35.14 -10.17 -6.83
C TRP A 439 -34.03 -11.06 -7.37
N SER A 440 -33.94 -11.20 -8.69
CA SER A 440 -32.86 -11.92 -9.37
C SER A 440 -32.32 -11.18 -10.58
N THR A 441 -31.08 -11.49 -10.94
CA THR A 441 -30.40 -11.05 -12.16
C THR A 441 -29.50 -12.18 -12.66
N THR A 442 -29.03 -12.10 -13.90
CA THR A 442 -28.04 -13.04 -14.45
C THR A 442 -26.73 -12.33 -14.76
N THR A 443 -25.61 -13.03 -14.59
CA THR A 443 -24.29 -12.51 -14.94
C THR A 443 -24.12 -12.41 -16.45
N ASN A 444 -23.39 -11.38 -16.91
CA ASN A 444 -22.97 -11.25 -18.32
C ASN A 444 -21.86 -12.26 -18.67
N ASP A 445 -21.47 -12.36 -19.95
CA ASP A 445 -20.47 -13.34 -20.42
C ASP A 445 -19.11 -13.28 -19.70
N THR A 446 -18.80 -12.15 -19.06
CA THR A 446 -17.59 -11.94 -18.25
C THR A 446 -17.78 -12.18 -16.76
N GLY A 447 -18.95 -12.66 -16.31
CA GLY A 447 -19.26 -12.99 -14.91
C GLY A 447 -19.84 -11.85 -14.06
N HIS A 448 -20.02 -10.65 -14.62
CA HIS A 448 -20.48 -9.49 -13.84
C HIS A 448 -22.01 -9.46 -13.71
N TYR A 449 -22.51 -9.13 -12.52
CA TYR A 449 -23.93 -8.91 -12.24
C TYR A 449 -24.19 -7.56 -11.59
N ARG A 450 -25.43 -7.09 -11.70
CA ARG A 450 -25.96 -5.90 -11.00
C ARG A 450 -27.44 -6.10 -10.69
N ILE A 451 -27.83 -5.86 -9.45
CA ILE A 451 -29.19 -6.04 -8.94
C ILE A 451 -29.56 -4.89 -8.00
N SER A 452 -30.79 -4.37 -8.11
CA SER A 452 -31.29 -3.33 -7.20
C SER A 452 -32.39 -3.91 -6.33
N VAL A 453 -32.23 -3.77 -5.00
CA VAL A 453 -33.18 -4.29 -4.01
C VAL A 453 -33.54 -3.19 -2.99
N PRO A 454 -34.73 -3.23 -2.37
CA PRO A 454 -35.15 -2.27 -1.34
C PRO A 454 -34.17 -2.18 -0.16
N SER A 455 -34.20 -1.09 0.61
CA SER A 455 -33.24 -0.91 1.69
C SER A 455 -33.58 -1.72 2.95
N TYR A 456 -32.69 -2.64 3.34
CA TYR A 456 -32.81 -3.43 4.57
C TYR A 456 -31.43 -3.72 5.19
N SER A 457 -31.43 -3.94 6.51
CA SER A 457 -30.22 -4.25 7.27
C SER A 457 -29.62 -5.62 6.95
N PHE A 458 -30.42 -6.54 6.37
CA PHE A 458 -30.00 -7.91 6.17
C PHE A 458 -30.66 -8.56 4.95
N TYR A 459 -29.83 -9.15 4.10
CA TYR A 459 -30.26 -9.97 2.97
C TYR A 459 -29.38 -11.21 2.81
N TYR A 460 -29.95 -12.34 2.39
CA TYR A 460 -29.17 -13.44 1.82
C TYR A 460 -28.98 -13.21 0.31
N ILE A 461 -27.76 -13.45 -0.17
CA ILE A 461 -27.40 -13.47 -1.59
C ILE A 461 -27.02 -14.88 -1.99
N ILE A 462 -27.59 -15.34 -3.10
CA ILE A 462 -27.40 -16.69 -3.61
C ILE A 462 -26.98 -16.62 -5.06
N ALA A 463 -25.91 -17.32 -5.43
CA ALA A 463 -25.52 -17.50 -6.82
C ALA A 463 -25.55 -18.98 -7.18
N TYR A 464 -26.22 -19.33 -8.27
CA TYR A 464 -26.27 -20.70 -8.74
C TYR A 464 -26.22 -20.79 -10.26
N ARG A 465 -25.55 -21.83 -10.74
CA ARG A 465 -25.39 -22.17 -12.15
C ARG A 465 -25.42 -23.69 -12.30
N GLN A 466 -25.96 -24.17 -13.42
CA GLN A 466 -25.98 -25.60 -13.72
C GLN A 466 -24.55 -26.17 -13.71
N LEU A 467 -24.35 -27.32 -13.06
CA LEU A 467 -23.05 -28.00 -12.87
C LEU A 467 -22.09 -27.33 -11.86
N TYR A 468 -22.54 -26.35 -11.07
CA TYR A 468 -21.74 -25.69 -10.03
C TYR A 468 -22.45 -25.80 -8.68
N ASP A 469 -21.69 -25.87 -7.59
CA ASP A 469 -22.26 -25.84 -6.24
C ASP A 469 -22.82 -24.42 -5.96
N PRO A 470 -24.01 -24.30 -5.36
CA PRO A 470 -24.61 -22.99 -5.10
C PRO A 470 -23.84 -22.25 -4.01
N TYR A 471 -23.55 -20.98 -4.25
CA TYR A 471 -22.99 -20.09 -3.23
C TYR A 471 -24.12 -19.44 -2.44
N ILE A 472 -24.00 -19.45 -1.11
CA ILE A 472 -24.90 -18.73 -0.21
C ILE A 472 -24.04 -17.80 0.65
N GLY A 473 -24.32 -16.51 0.57
CA GLY A 473 -23.71 -15.47 1.39
C GLY A 473 -24.77 -14.60 2.06
N SER A 474 -24.35 -13.80 3.03
CA SER A 474 -25.20 -12.81 3.68
C SER A 474 -24.63 -11.41 3.48
N LEU A 475 -25.53 -10.44 3.30
CA LEU A 475 -25.28 -9.01 3.31
C LEU A 475 -25.62 -8.52 4.73
N THR A 476 -24.61 -8.46 5.60
CA THR A 476 -24.71 -8.06 7.02
C THR A 476 -24.47 -6.56 7.19
N GLU A 477 -24.53 -6.04 8.43
CA GLU A 477 -24.55 -4.60 8.74
C GLU A 477 -23.44 -3.75 8.07
N ASN A 478 -22.25 -4.33 7.84
CA ASN A 478 -21.13 -3.67 7.12
C ASN A 478 -21.29 -3.61 5.59
N ASN A 479 -22.24 -4.37 5.01
CA ASN A 479 -22.65 -4.42 3.62
C ASN A 479 -24.19 -4.37 3.51
N SER A 480 -24.85 -3.61 4.40
CA SER A 480 -26.30 -3.50 4.43
C SER A 480 -26.80 -2.69 3.23
N VAL A 481 -27.83 -3.18 2.55
CA VAL A 481 -28.41 -2.48 1.40
C VAL A 481 -29.21 -1.30 1.95
N MET A 482 -28.59 -0.13 2.04
CA MET A 482 -29.25 1.11 2.46
C MET A 482 -29.72 1.91 1.23
N THR A 483 -30.65 2.86 1.41
CA THR A 483 -31.13 3.69 0.30
C THR A 483 -29.98 4.42 -0.38
N GLY A 484 -29.79 4.19 -1.68
CA GLY A 484 -28.67 4.77 -2.45
C GLY A 484 -27.32 4.09 -2.22
N ALA A 485 -27.23 3.04 -1.40
CA ALA A 485 -26.01 2.26 -1.22
C ALA A 485 -25.64 1.51 -2.51
N VAL A 486 -24.35 1.48 -2.80
CA VAL A 486 -23.78 0.75 -3.94
C VAL A 486 -22.75 -0.21 -3.37
N ILE A 487 -23.10 -1.50 -3.30
CA ILE A 487 -22.33 -2.55 -2.63
C ILE A 487 -21.69 -3.44 -3.69
N GLU A 488 -20.37 -3.60 -3.63
CA GLU A 488 -19.64 -4.58 -4.43
C GLU A 488 -19.56 -5.91 -3.66
N TYR A 489 -20.00 -7.01 -4.27
CA TYR A 489 -20.00 -8.33 -3.66
C TYR A 489 -19.57 -9.39 -4.68
N ASN A 490 -18.34 -9.87 -4.57
CA ASN A 490 -17.79 -10.87 -5.50
C ASN A 490 -17.98 -12.27 -4.93
N MET A 491 -18.34 -13.22 -5.80
CA MET A 491 -18.64 -14.61 -5.42
C MET A 491 -17.76 -15.55 -6.22
N SER A 492 -17.38 -16.65 -5.59
CA SER A 492 -16.64 -17.75 -6.22
C SER A 492 -17.43 -19.04 -6.00
N ILE A 493 -17.77 -19.73 -7.09
CA ILE A 493 -18.48 -21.02 -7.06
C ILE A 493 -17.61 -22.08 -7.73
N ASN A 494 -17.57 -23.27 -7.13
CA ASN A 494 -16.77 -24.39 -7.65
C ASN A 494 -17.63 -25.27 -8.57
N MET A 495 -17.00 -25.83 -9.60
CA MET A 495 -17.67 -26.79 -10.46
C MET A 495 -18.00 -28.04 -9.62
N SER A 496 -19.27 -28.42 -9.59
CA SER A 496 -19.74 -29.52 -8.78
C SER A 496 -19.17 -30.82 -9.35
N ASN A 497 -18.32 -31.51 -8.58
CA ASN A 497 -17.71 -32.78 -8.97
C ASN A 497 -18.72 -33.93 -9.16
N TYR A 498 -20.02 -33.66 -8.97
CA TYR A 498 -21.09 -34.63 -9.05
C TYR A 498 -21.63 -34.92 -10.46
N LEU A 499 -21.21 -34.20 -11.53
CA LEU A 499 -21.89 -34.29 -12.84
C LEU A 499 -21.01 -34.50 -14.08
N THR A 500 -19.71 -34.77 -13.95
CA THR A 500 -18.86 -35.07 -15.13
C THR A 500 -19.06 -36.47 -15.73
N GLY A 501 -19.98 -37.28 -15.18
CA GLY A 501 -20.23 -38.66 -15.61
C GLY A 501 -21.60 -38.99 -16.24
N LEU A 502 -22.57 -38.08 -16.29
CA LEU A 502 -23.99 -38.45 -16.56
C LEU A 502 -24.74 -37.63 -17.62
N PHE A 503 -24.07 -37.23 -18.70
CA PHE A 503 -24.77 -36.85 -19.95
C PHE A 503 -24.23 -37.62 -21.15
N ASN A 504 -24.37 -38.95 -21.10
CA ASN A 504 -24.60 -39.72 -22.30
C ASN A 504 -25.50 -40.92 -21.95
N LEU A 505 -26.71 -40.89 -22.51
CA LEU A 505 -27.68 -41.98 -22.73
C LEU A 505 -28.95 -42.03 -21.83
N PRO A 506 -30.08 -42.51 -22.39
CA PRO A 506 -31.47 -42.16 -22.04
C PRO A 506 -32.04 -42.94 -20.83
N PRO A 507 -33.28 -42.64 -20.38
CA PRO A 507 -33.75 -42.94 -19.03
C PRO A 507 -34.02 -44.44 -18.79
N GLY A 508 -33.65 -44.94 -17.61
CA GLY A 508 -34.11 -46.23 -17.08
C GLY A 508 -33.20 -46.91 -16.04
N ASP A 509 -33.73 -47.04 -14.81
CA ASP A 509 -33.67 -48.19 -13.89
C ASP A 509 -32.36 -48.79 -13.27
N ILE A 510 -32.30 -48.67 -11.91
CA ILE A 510 -32.08 -49.71 -10.85
C ILE A 510 -30.68 -50.40 -10.70
N GLY A 511 -30.12 -50.44 -9.45
CA GLY A 511 -28.86 -51.11 -9.00
C GLY A 511 -28.92 -52.67 -8.87
N PRO A 512 -28.21 -53.39 -7.93
CA PRO A 512 -27.05 -53.06 -7.04
C PRO A 512 -25.97 -54.22 -6.80
N TYR A 513 -24.93 -53.93 -5.98
CA TYR A 513 -23.95 -54.79 -5.19
C TYR A 513 -22.83 -55.67 -5.82
N THR A 514 -21.55 -55.47 -5.41
CA THR A 514 -20.73 -56.33 -4.49
C THR A 514 -19.23 -55.89 -4.38
N GLU A 515 -18.59 -56.31 -3.27
CA GLU A 515 -17.42 -55.77 -2.52
C GLU A 515 -15.98 -56.30 -2.90
N PRO A 516 -14.88 -55.82 -2.23
CA PRO A 516 -13.46 -55.76 -2.68
C PRO A 516 -12.54 -56.91 -2.14
N PRO A 517 -11.19 -56.94 -2.37
CA PRO A 517 -10.20 -56.37 -1.39
C PRO A 517 -8.74 -56.04 -1.88
N GLY A 518 -7.92 -55.32 -1.07
CA GLY A 518 -6.50 -55.71 -0.82
C GLY A 518 -5.29 -54.72 -0.94
N GLN A 519 -4.87 -54.14 0.20
CA GLN A 519 -3.50 -54.02 0.81
C GLN A 519 -2.22 -53.36 0.17
N GLN A 520 -1.60 -52.50 1.03
CA GLN A 520 -0.15 -52.33 1.43
C GLN A 520 0.82 -51.28 0.80
N GLY A 521 1.50 -50.53 1.68
CA GLY A 521 2.83 -49.89 1.47
C GLY A 521 3.15 -48.65 2.36
N ILE A 522 4.30 -48.60 3.06
CA ILE A 522 4.71 -47.70 4.19
C ILE A 522 5.89 -46.76 3.82
N SER A 523 6.16 -45.71 4.64
CA SER A 523 7.44 -44.95 4.94
C SER A 523 7.67 -43.59 4.22
N ASN A 524 8.19 -42.47 4.78
CA ASN A 524 8.96 -42.13 6.02
C ASN A 524 8.90 -40.59 6.35
N ILE A 525 8.64 -40.26 7.62
CA ILE A 525 9.29 -39.36 8.64
C ILE A 525 10.16 -38.11 8.28
N THR A 526 9.69 -36.93 8.74
CA THR A 526 10.21 -35.91 9.73
C THR A 526 11.61 -35.22 9.61
N GLU A 527 11.67 -33.88 9.77
CA GLU A 527 12.10 -33.13 11.01
C GLU A 527 12.79 -31.76 10.80
N GLN A 528 12.69 -30.90 11.83
CA GLN A 528 12.90 -29.46 11.91
C GLN A 528 13.85 -29.14 13.11
N VAL A 529 14.57 -28.01 13.07
CA VAL A 529 15.17 -27.23 14.20
C VAL A 529 16.44 -27.75 14.91
N GLN A 530 17.51 -26.92 14.90
CA GLN A 530 18.33 -26.53 16.07
C GLN A 530 19.48 -25.57 15.69
N GLN A 531 19.74 -24.52 16.51
CA GLN A 531 21.08 -24.17 17.03
C GLN A 531 21.09 -22.85 17.85
N GLU A 532 21.46 -22.94 19.14
CA GLU A 532 22.13 -21.87 19.90
C GLU A 532 23.15 -22.43 20.93
N SER A 533 24.34 -21.79 20.92
CA SER A 533 25.39 -21.66 21.95
C SER A 533 26.18 -22.88 22.46
N LEU A 534 27.52 -22.87 22.27
CA LEU A 534 28.56 -23.48 23.14
C LEU A 534 29.97 -23.35 22.48
N TRP A 535 30.76 -22.28 22.70
CA TRP A 535 32.22 -22.30 22.40
C TRP A 535 33.03 -21.30 23.25
N ASN A 536 33.71 -21.81 24.29
CA ASN A 536 34.94 -21.21 24.82
C ASN A 536 36.12 -22.11 24.39
N GLY A 537 36.98 -21.60 23.51
CA GLY A 537 37.87 -22.40 22.65
C GLY A 537 39.14 -22.98 23.27
N THR A 538 39.04 -24.13 23.95
CA THR A 538 40.22 -24.91 24.41
C THR A 538 40.31 -26.36 23.93
N GLY A 539 39.26 -26.92 23.33
CA GLY A 539 39.24 -28.31 22.89
C GLY A 539 39.83 -28.58 21.50
N LEU A 540 39.88 -29.86 21.14
CA LEU A 540 40.38 -30.38 19.86
C LEU A 540 39.20 -30.83 18.99
N LEU A 541 39.08 -30.28 17.79
CA LEU A 541 38.13 -30.76 16.78
C LEU A 541 38.83 -31.77 15.88
N ILE A 542 38.16 -32.88 15.60
CA ILE A 542 38.66 -33.95 14.74
C ILE A 542 37.76 -34.01 13.51
N GLU A 543 38.36 -33.88 12.34
CA GLU A 543 37.65 -33.97 11.05
C GLU A 543 37.77 -35.39 10.47
N ASP A 544 36.73 -35.84 9.78
CA ASP A 544 36.76 -37.06 8.98
C ASP A 544 37.58 -36.86 7.69
N ILE A 545 37.81 -37.96 6.97
CA ILE A 545 38.51 -37.98 5.67
C ILE A 545 37.84 -37.13 4.56
N ARG A 546 36.65 -36.56 4.80
CA ARG A 546 35.93 -35.67 3.89
C ARG A 546 35.95 -34.21 4.36
N GLY A 547 36.64 -33.89 5.46
CA GLY A 547 36.75 -32.55 6.03
C GLY A 547 35.52 -32.12 6.84
N LYS A 548 34.66 -33.04 7.28
CA LYS A 548 33.56 -32.77 8.20
C LYS A 548 33.99 -33.05 9.64
N ILE A 549 33.56 -32.22 10.59
CA ILE A 549 33.84 -32.43 12.02
C ILE A 549 33.17 -33.76 12.45
N ALA A 550 33.99 -34.72 12.86
CA ALA A 550 33.60 -36.05 13.28
C ALA A 550 33.44 -36.17 14.80
N ALA A 551 34.31 -35.49 15.57
CA ALA A 551 34.29 -35.55 17.03
C ALA A 551 34.95 -34.32 17.66
N TYR A 552 34.62 -34.03 18.93
CA TYR A 552 35.29 -33.01 19.74
C TYR A 552 35.80 -33.57 21.07
N LEU A 553 36.99 -33.14 21.47
CA LEU A 553 37.61 -33.47 22.75
C LEU A 553 37.80 -32.21 23.59
N SER A 554 37.54 -32.30 24.89
CA SER A 554 37.63 -31.14 25.80
C SER A 554 39.05 -30.56 25.97
N ILE A 555 40.12 -31.33 25.69
CA ILE A 555 41.52 -30.92 25.86
C ILE A 555 42.43 -31.37 24.71
N ARG A 556 43.57 -30.70 24.53
CA ARG A 556 44.60 -31.01 23.49
C ARG A 556 45.86 -31.70 24.02
N GLN A 557 46.14 -31.60 25.33
CA GLN A 557 47.30 -32.21 26.00
C GLN A 557 47.04 -32.29 27.51
N ILE A 558 47.71 -33.22 28.20
CA ILE A 558 47.65 -33.37 29.67
C ILE A 558 48.98 -32.90 30.26
N LYS A 559 48.98 -31.80 31.04
CA LYS A 559 50.17 -31.28 31.71
C LYS A 559 49.89 -31.03 33.17
N THR A 560 50.55 -31.78 34.05
CA THR A 560 50.21 -31.78 35.48
C THR A 560 51.45 -31.80 36.36
N HIS A 561 51.44 -31.00 37.42
CA HIS A 561 52.51 -30.94 38.42
C HIS A 561 52.02 -31.48 39.76
N ILE A 562 52.62 -32.57 40.26
CA ILE A 562 52.17 -33.27 41.46
C ILE A 562 53.30 -33.46 42.47
N LYS A 563 52.94 -33.56 43.75
CA LYS A 563 53.88 -33.85 44.83
C LYS A 563 54.11 -35.36 44.91
N GLN A 564 55.32 -35.78 45.26
CA GLN A 564 55.60 -37.18 45.57
C GLN A 564 54.63 -37.67 46.68
N ASP A 565 54.03 -38.86 46.48
CA ASP A 565 53.04 -39.50 47.35
C ASP A 565 51.65 -38.81 47.40
N SER A 566 51.25 -38.09 46.35
CA SER A 566 49.89 -37.54 46.18
C SER A 566 49.28 -37.96 44.83
N PHE A 567 47.96 -37.88 44.67
CA PHE A 567 47.28 -38.15 43.39
C PHE A 567 46.34 -37.00 43.02
N VAL A 568 46.00 -36.90 41.73
CA VAL A 568 45.00 -35.96 41.19
C VAL A 568 44.18 -36.64 40.11
N GLU A 569 42.88 -36.37 40.09
CA GLU A 569 41.94 -36.90 39.10
C GLU A 569 41.61 -35.81 38.07
N GLN A 570 41.48 -36.20 36.81
CA GLN A 570 41.18 -35.31 35.69
C GLN A 570 40.24 -35.98 34.69
N THR A 571 39.19 -35.28 34.27
CA THR A 571 38.18 -35.79 33.34
C THR A 571 38.38 -35.24 31.92
N ILE A 572 38.27 -36.12 30.92
CA ILE A 572 38.28 -35.80 29.49
C ILE A 572 36.91 -36.15 28.92
N ALA A 573 36.28 -35.21 28.21
CA ALA A 573 34.99 -35.43 27.54
C ALA A 573 35.18 -35.56 26.03
N PHE A 574 34.48 -36.53 25.44
CA PHE A 574 34.42 -36.82 24.01
C PHE A 574 32.98 -36.59 23.53
N TYR A 575 32.80 -35.79 22.48
CA TYR A 575 31.50 -35.55 21.87
C TYR A 575 31.46 -36.13 20.46
N ASN A 576 30.39 -36.88 20.14
CA ASN A 576 30.21 -37.52 18.85
C ASN A 576 29.32 -36.68 17.92
N PHE A 577 29.87 -36.20 16.80
CA PHE A 577 29.12 -35.47 15.76
C PHE A 577 28.71 -36.36 14.58
N LYS A 578 29.00 -37.66 14.63
CA LYS A 578 28.60 -38.62 13.59
C LYS A 578 27.17 -39.11 13.87
N ASP A 579 26.48 -39.51 12.80
CA ASP A 579 25.16 -40.13 12.86
C ASP A 579 25.21 -41.63 13.24
N GLU A 580 26.37 -42.13 13.69
CA GLU A 580 26.63 -43.50 14.14
C GLU A 580 27.41 -43.51 15.47
N ASP A 581 27.32 -44.59 16.24
CA ASP A 581 28.03 -44.73 17.53
C ASP A 581 29.56 -44.60 17.34
N LEU A 582 30.19 -43.79 18.19
CA LEU A 582 31.63 -43.56 18.19
C LEU A 582 32.29 -44.49 19.20
N ASP A 583 32.74 -45.65 18.72
CA ASP A 583 33.47 -46.63 19.51
C ASP A 583 34.97 -46.28 19.61
N LEU A 584 35.44 -46.01 20.82
CA LEU A 584 36.82 -45.61 21.12
C LEU A 584 37.52 -46.69 21.96
N LYS A 585 38.77 -46.95 21.59
CA LYS A 585 39.72 -47.74 22.37
C LYS A 585 40.84 -46.83 22.88
N LEU A 586 41.13 -46.94 24.18
CA LEU A 586 41.96 -46.01 24.94
C LEU A 586 43.17 -46.75 25.52
N GLU A 587 44.38 -46.30 25.21
CA GLU A 587 45.62 -46.94 25.66
C GLU A 587 46.70 -45.92 26.05
N ILE A 588 47.33 -46.09 27.22
CA ILE A 588 48.46 -45.26 27.64
C ILE A 588 49.75 -45.85 27.09
N GLN A 589 50.52 -45.06 26.34
CA GLN A 589 51.84 -45.44 25.83
C GLN A 589 52.96 -44.59 26.44
N GLY A 590 54.02 -45.27 26.89
CA GLY A 590 55.22 -44.70 27.47
C GLY A 590 55.66 -45.42 28.74
N GLU A 591 56.81 -46.10 28.71
CA GLU A 591 57.34 -46.88 29.86
C GLU A 591 57.54 -46.03 31.13
N GLU A 592 57.80 -44.74 30.96
CA GLU A 592 57.99 -43.79 32.06
C GLU A 592 56.67 -43.36 32.74
N ILE A 593 55.54 -43.40 32.03
CA ILE A 593 54.21 -43.05 32.57
C ILE A 593 53.41 -44.29 33.01
N ALA A 594 53.77 -45.48 32.54
CA ALA A 594 53.21 -46.74 33.03
C ALA A 594 53.38 -46.83 34.57
N GLY A 595 52.25 -46.87 35.30
CA GLY A 595 52.18 -46.85 36.77
C GLY A 595 52.10 -45.47 37.44
N ILE A 596 52.10 -44.37 36.67
CA ILE A 596 51.80 -43.00 37.15
C ILE A 596 50.37 -42.61 36.76
N VAL A 597 49.92 -42.93 35.55
CA VAL A 597 48.59 -42.56 35.04
C VAL A 597 47.74 -43.82 34.87
N GLU A 598 46.52 -43.79 35.39
CA GLU A 598 45.52 -44.85 35.27
C GLU A 598 44.24 -44.26 34.66
N ILE A 599 43.62 -44.98 33.72
CA ILE A 599 42.36 -44.61 33.06
C ILE A 599 41.22 -45.47 33.62
N SER A 600 40.04 -44.87 33.81
CA SER A 600 38.90 -45.58 34.42
C SER A 600 38.28 -46.66 33.53
N LYS A 601 38.53 -46.64 32.21
CA LYS A 601 38.01 -47.58 31.21
C LYS A 601 38.90 -47.59 29.96
N ASP A 602 39.07 -48.76 29.34
CA ASP A 602 39.91 -49.02 28.16
C ASP A 602 39.13 -48.95 26.83
N THR A 603 37.79 -49.00 26.90
CA THR A 603 36.89 -48.73 25.78
C THR A 603 35.77 -47.77 26.18
N LEU A 604 35.35 -46.90 25.27
CA LEU A 604 34.27 -45.93 25.45
C LEU A 604 33.46 -45.84 24.16
N SER A 605 32.16 -46.14 24.23
CA SER A 605 31.23 -45.95 23.12
C SER A 605 30.37 -44.71 23.38
N VAL A 606 30.27 -43.80 22.41
CA VAL A 606 29.51 -42.56 22.51
C VAL A 606 28.48 -42.50 21.39
N THR A 607 27.20 -42.48 21.75
CA THR A 607 26.05 -42.39 20.84
C THR A 607 26.03 -41.06 20.07
N PRO A 608 25.38 -40.99 18.89
CA PRO A 608 25.26 -39.79 18.08
C PRO A 608 24.76 -38.57 18.86
N ASN A 609 25.43 -37.43 18.71
CA ASN A 609 25.11 -36.14 19.34
C ASN A 609 25.14 -36.14 20.89
N GLU A 610 25.77 -37.13 21.53
CA GLU A 610 25.98 -37.18 22.98
C GLU A 610 27.46 -37.04 23.37
N TYR A 611 27.73 -36.88 24.67
CA TYR A 611 29.07 -36.84 25.24
C TYR A 611 29.37 -38.08 26.11
N GLY A 612 30.59 -38.59 26.00
CA GLY A 612 31.14 -39.62 26.88
C GLY A 612 32.36 -39.10 27.64
N GLU A 613 32.47 -39.48 28.92
CA GLU A 613 33.55 -39.02 29.80
C GLU A 613 34.54 -40.14 30.15
N LEU A 614 35.82 -39.79 30.21
CA LEU A 614 36.92 -40.61 30.70
C LEU A 614 37.59 -39.92 31.89
N GLU A 615 37.74 -40.64 32.99
CA GLU A 615 38.47 -40.16 34.17
C GLU A 615 39.90 -40.72 34.17
N LEU A 616 40.87 -39.86 34.48
CA LEU A 616 42.28 -40.21 34.61
C LEU A 616 42.78 -39.90 36.02
N THR A 617 43.38 -40.88 36.66
CA THR A 617 44.02 -40.74 37.97
C THR A 617 45.53 -40.69 37.79
N ILE A 618 46.15 -39.58 38.18
CA ILE A 618 47.59 -39.34 38.06
C ILE A 618 48.22 -39.37 39.45
N SER A 619 49.06 -40.37 39.71
CA SER A 619 49.66 -40.67 41.00
C SER A 619 51.17 -40.34 41.04
N GLY A 620 51.59 -39.62 42.07
CA GLY A 620 52.97 -39.20 42.32
C GLY A 620 53.85 -40.30 42.93
N THR A 621 53.75 -41.53 42.44
CA THR A 621 54.39 -42.74 43.01
C THR A 621 55.85 -42.89 42.61
N LYS A 622 56.31 -42.22 41.55
CA LYS A 622 57.70 -42.23 41.10
C LYS A 622 58.52 -41.08 41.74
N PRO A 623 59.87 -41.19 41.79
CA PRO A 623 60.73 -40.15 42.34
C PRO A 623 60.57 -38.78 41.62
N PRO A 624 61.06 -37.68 42.21
CA PRO A 624 61.03 -36.35 41.59
C PRO A 624 61.68 -36.34 40.20
N GLY A 625 60.95 -35.89 39.18
CA GLY A 625 61.34 -35.94 37.77
C GLY A 625 60.20 -35.47 36.86
N VAL A 626 60.50 -35.27 35.58
CA VAL A 626 59.47 -35.03 34.54
C VAL A 626 59.28 -36.33 33.79
N TYR A 627 58.05 -36.83 33.75
CA TYR A 627 57.67 -38.06 33.07
C TYR A 627 56.78 -37.71 31.88
N THR A 628 57.09 -38.24 30.71
CA THR A 628 56.34 -37.98 29.48
C THR A 628 55.84 -39.26 28.83
N GLY A 629 54.68 -39.19 28.22
CA GLY A 629 54.02 -40.29 27.53
C GLY A 629 52.85 -39.77 26.71
N LYS A 630 51.99 -40.65 26.22
CA LYS A 630 50.84 -40.30 25.40
C LYS A 630 49.63 -41.17 25.71
N LEU A 631 48.44 -40.63 25.55
CA LEU A 631 47.19 -41.40 25.47
C LEU A 631 46.85 -41.60 23.99
N LEU A 632 46.80 -42.85 23.55
CA LEU A 632 46.36 -43.26 22.22
C LEU A 632 44.84 -43.49 22.27
N VAL A 633 44.10 -42.75 21.44
CA VAL A 633 42.67 -42.97 21.19
C VAL A 633 42.57 -43.52 19.77
N SER A 634 41.98 -44.70 19.61
CA SER A 634 41.88 -45.39 18.32
C SER A 634 40.52 -46.07 18.13
N GLY A 635 40.11 -46.32 16.88
CA GLY A 635 38.82 -46.93 16.54
C GLY A 635 37.99 -46.01 15.66
N GLY A 636 36.95 -45.37 16.22
CA GLY A 636 36.08 -44.43 15.50
C GLY A 636 36.76 -43.10 15.14
N ILE A 637 37.82 -42.73 15.86
CA ILE A 637 38.75 -41.62 15.60
C ILE A 637 40.15 -42.04 16.05
N ASP A 638 41.19 -41.56 15.37
CA ASP A 638 42.58 -41.83 15.72
C ASP A 638 43.28 -40.54 16.14
N VAL A 639 43.56 -40.39 17.45
CA VAL A 639 44.20 -39.20 18.02
C VAL A 639 45.20 -39.57 19.13
N GLU A 640 46.34 -38.88 19.11
CA GLU A 640 47.36 -38.98 20.15
C GLU A 640 47.37 -37.73 21.03
N LEU A 641 47.15 -37.90 22.34
CA LEU A 641 47.24 -36.81 23.31
C LEU A 641 48.54 -36.92 24.13
N PRO A 642 49.44 -35.92 24.10
CA PRO A 642 50.65 -35.95 24.90
C PRO A 642 50.37 -35.71 26.38
N ILE A 643 51.05 -36.47 27.24
CA ILE A 643 50.99 -36.41 28.70
C ILE A 643 52.38 -36.02 29.26
N GLU A 644 52.43 -34.98 30.08
CA GLU A 644 53.63 -34.56 30.83
C GLU A 644 53.28 -34.42 32.32
N VAL A 645 53.88 -35.24 33.18
CA VAL A 645 53.70 -35.22 34.63
C VAL A 645 55.02 -34.86 35.30
N ARG A 646 55.06 -33.74 36.02
CA ARG A 646 56.25 -33.34 36.81
C ARG A 646 56.03 -33.66 38.29
N ILE A 647 56.84 -34.56 38.83
CA ILE A 647 56.85 -34.93 40.26
C ILE A 647 58.00 -34.19 40.96
N SER A 648 57.76 -33.61 42.14
CA SER A 648 58.80 -32.88 42.91
C SER A 648 58.86 -33.33 44.39
N LYS A 649 60.08 -33.35 44.99
CA LYS A 649 60.32 -33.84 46.38
C LYS A 649 60.00 -32.81 47.45
N GLU A 650 60.45 -31.59 47.24
CA GLU A 650 60.34 -30.49 48.19
C GLU A 650 60.34 -29.18 47.41
N GLY A 651 59.17 -28.59 47.24
CA GLY A 651 59.08 -27.14 47.09
C GLY A 651 59.26 -26.52 48.47
N LYS A 652 60.49 -26.31 48.93
CA LYS A 652 60.76 -25.37 50.02
C LYS A 652 60.37 -23.98 49.54
N ILE A 653 59.10 -23.63 49.67
CA ILE A 653 58.70 -22.23 49.74
C ILE A 653 59.12 -21.82 51.17
N PRO A 654 59.99 -20.82 51.36
CA PRO A 654 60.16 -20.25 52.68
C PRO A 654 58.75 -19.89 53.15
N ILE A 655 58.32 -20.30 54.35
CA ILE A 655 57.03 -19.86 54.86
C ILE A 655 57.16 -18.35 55.08
N LYS A 656 56.93 -17.57 54.02
CA LYS A 656 56.54 -16.18 54.10
C LYS A 656 55.21 -16.26 54.79
N THR A 657 55.18 -15.97 56.07
CA THR A 657 53.96 -16.05 56.89
C THR A 657 52.92 -15.00 56.47
N LEU A 658 53.27 -14.13 55.52
CA LEU A 658 52.44 -13.12 54.87
C LEU A 658 52.48 -13.32 53.35
N MET A 659 51.33 -13.58 52.72
CA MET A 659 51.19 -13.57 51.26
C MET A 659 50.66 -12.20 50.82
N MET A 660 51.27 -11.62 49.78
CA MET A 660 50.90 -10.32 49.24
C MET A 660 50.63 -10.41 47.73
N ASN A 661 49.49 -9.90 47.27
CA ASN A 661 49.20 -9.74 45.84
C ASN A 661 48.86 -8.28 45.55
N LEU A 662 49.59 -7.64 44.62
CA LEU A 662 49.37 -6.25 44.22
C LEU A 662 48.93 -6.22 42.76
N ASP A 663 47.74 -5.66 42.52
CA ASP A 663 47.16 -5.48 41.20
C ASP A 663 46.88 -4.01 40.92
N VAL A 664 47.10 -3.58 39.67
CA VAL A 664 46.68 -2.26 39.19
C VAL A 664 45.35 -2.37 38.46
N LEU A 665 44.39 -1.52 38.82
CA LEU A 665 43.03 -1.56 38.25
C LEU A 665 43.04 -1.16 36.76
N LYS A 666 43.96 -0.28 36.35
CA LYS A 666 44.15 0.13 34.96
C LYS A 666 45.64 0.11 34.60
N LYS A 667 46.02 -0.81 33.72
CA LYS A 667 47.42 -1.04 33.31
C LYS A 667 48.00 0.05 32.39
N VAL A 668 47.17 0.91 31.79
CA VAL A 668 47.62 2.02 30.91
C VAL A 668 47.04 3.35 31.41
N VAL A 669 47.92 4.30 31.71
CA VAL A 669 47.59 5.58 32.35
C VAL A 669 48.19 6.73 31.53
N VAL A 670 47.47 7.85 31.46
CA VAL A 670 47.96 9.07 30.79
C VAL A 670 48.73 9.90 31.82
N GLN A 671 49.80 10.56 31.40
CA GLN A 671 50.55 11.49 32.26
C GLN A 671 49.61 12.43 33.04
N GLY A 672 49.88 12.62 34.34
CA GLY A 672 49.09 13.49 35.21
C GLY A 672 47.82 12.88 35.81
N THR A 673 47.48 11.63 35.48
CA THR A 673 46.32 10.94 36.05
C THR A 673 46.73 9.95 37.17
N PRO A 674 45.93 9.82 38.25
CA PRO A 674 46.26 8.91 39.35
C PRO A 674 46.06 7.45 38.94
N ILE A 675 47.00 6.58 39.32
CA ILE A 675 46.88 5.13 39.18
C ILE A 675 46.34 4.53 40.47
N GLN A 676 45.32 3.68 40.34
CA GLN A 676 44.72 2.97 41.45
C GLN A 676 45.23 1.53 41.52
N TYR A 677 45.54 1.08 42.73
CA TYR A 677 46.05 -0.26 43.01
C TYR A 677 45.26 -0.95 44.13
N LYS A 678 45.23 -2.28 44.09
CA LYS A 678 44.66 -3.15 45.12
C LYS A 678 45.75 -4.08 45.64
N LEU A 679 46.00 -4.04 46.95
CA LEU A 679 46.92 -4.92 47.66
C LEU A 679 46.14 -5.88 48.57
N ASP A 680 46.21 -7.17 48.28
CA ASP A 680 45.63 -8.23 49.09
C ASP A 680 46.72 -8.83 50.01
N LEU A 681 46.47 -8.85 51.32
CA LEU A 681 47.37 -9.36 52.35
C LEU A 681 46.72 -10.53 53.09
N VAL A 682 47.38 -11.69 53.09
CA VAL A 682 46.89 -12.91 53.77
C VAL A 682 47.89 -13.30 54.87
N ASN A 683 47.42 -13.35 56.11
CA ASN A 683 48.16 -13.95 57.22
C ASN A 683 48.02 -15.47 57.15
N LEU A 684 49.14 -16.18 57.10
CA LEU A 684 49.18 -17.64 57.03
C LEU A 684 49.30 -18.31 58.42
N PHE A 685 49.33 -17.53 59.52
CA PHE A 685 49.16 -18.06 60.89
C PHE A 685 47.67 -18.07 61.28
N THR A 686 47.18 -19.18 61.82
CA THR A 686 45.79 -19.32 62.28
C THR A 686 45.56 -18.82 63.71
N ASP A 687 46.62 -18.56 64.48
CA ASP A 687 46.59 -18.37 65.93
C ASP A 687 47.43 -17.16 66.44
N ARG A 688 48.04 -16.37 65.55
CA ARG A 688 48.82 -15.16 65.92
C ARG A 688 48.53 -13.94 65.03
N LYS A 689 48.23 -12.82 65.68
CA LYS A 689 48.10 -11.49 65.05
C LYS A 689 49.44 -10.76 65.10
N TYR A 690 49.85 -10.11 64.01
CA TYR A 690 51.06 -9.28 63.98
C TYR A 690 50.88 -8.02 63.14
N LYS A 691 51.69 -7.01 63.45
CA LYS A 691 51.74 -5.74 62.75
C LYS A 691 52.58 -5.87 61.48
N VAL A 692 52.06 -5.33 60.38
CA VAL A 692 52.70 -5.23 59.07
C VAL A 692 52.86 -3.75 58.73
N ASP A 693 54.10 -3.33 58.49
CA ASP A 693 54.41 -1.97 58.05
C ASP A 693 54.63 -1.96 56.53
N LEU A 694 53.71 -1.33 55.80
CA LEU A 694 53.69 -1.30 54.33
C LEU A 694 54.32 -0.02 53.80
N LYS A 695 55.08 -0.10 52.71
CA LYS A 695 55.66 1.02 51.98
C LYS A 695 55.37 0.91 50.48
N PHE A 696 54.83 1.96 49.88
CA PHE A 696 54.48 2.02 48.46
C PHE A 696 55.28 3.10 47.73
N TYR A 697 55.79 2.78 46.55
CA TYR A 697 56.41 3.74 45.64
C TYR A 697 56.39 3.26 44.19
N VAL A 698 56.50 4.18 43.24
CA VAL A 698 56.71 3.88 41.82
C VAL A 698 58.20 3.86 41.53
N ALA A 699 58.62 2.87 40.74
CA ALA A 699 59.98 2.75 40.25
C ALA A 699 59.97 2.48 38.73
N ASN A 700 61.09 2.78 38.06
CA ASN A 700 61.32 2.27 36.72
C ASN A 700 61.62 0.75 36.75
N LEU A 701 61.66 0.11 35.59
CA LEU A 701 62.03 -1.31 35.47
C LEU A 701 63.44 -1.63 36.01
N ASN A 702 64.32 -0.62 36.12
CA ASN A 702 65.65 -0.75 36.72
C ASN A 702 65.64 -0.63 38.26
N GLY A 703 64.48 -0.50 38.90
CA GLY A 703 64.32 -0.43 40.35
C GLY A 703 64.68 0.92 40.98
N THR A 704 64.91 1.96 40.17
CA THR A 704 65.15 3.33 40.65
C THR A 704 63.82 3.93 41.11
N ARG A 705 63.75 4.34 42.38
CA ARG A 705 62.56 4.97 42.97
C ARG A 705 62.32 6.35 42.35
N LEU A 706 61.11 6.57 41.83
CA LEU A 706 60.70 7.81 41.14
C LEU A 706 59.69 8.64 41.94
N THR A 707 59.02 8.06 42.93
CA THR A 707 58.08 8.77 43.82
C THR A 707 58.46 8.60 45.29
N ASP A 708 57.98 9.49 46.15
CA ASP A 708 58.13 9.38 47.61
C ASP A 708 57.44 8.12 48.16
N MET A 709 58.00 7.57 49.25
CA MET A 709 57.45 6.38 49.92
C MET A 709 56.21 6.76 50.73
N GLN A 710 55.08 6.12 50.43
CA GLN A 710 53.89 6.18 51.28
C GLN A 710 53.93 5.02 52.28
N GLU A 711 53.90 5.32 53.57
CA GLU A 711 53.94 4.31 54.62
C GLU A 711 52.55 4.09 55.24
N LYS A 712 52.20 2.82 55.52
CA LYS A 712 50.94 2.45 56.15
C LYS A 712 51.10 1.22 57.03
N SER A 713 50.81 1.35 58.32
CA SER A 713 50.82 0.24 59.28
C SER A 713 49.46 -0.42 59.37
N ILE A 714 49.39 -1.75 59.36
CA ILE A 714 48.16 -2.51 59.58
C ILE A 714 48.41 -3.71 60.50
N THR A 715 47.47 -4.01 61.40
CA THR A 715 47.51 -5.24 62.20
C THR A 715 46.70 -6.32 61.49
N LEU A 716 47.33 -7.44 61.16
CA LEU A 716 46.71 -8.48 60.33
C LEU A 716 46.29 -9.68 61.16
N GLU A 717 45.02 -10.08 61.03
CA GLU A 717 44.45 -11.26 61.72
C GLU A 717 44.42 -12.47 60.78
N THR A 718 43.72 -12.36 59.65
CA THR A 718 43.54 -13.45 58.66
C THR A 718 43.73 -12.95 57.23
N PHE A 719 42.92 -12.00 56.77
CA PHE A 719 42.98 -11.43 55.43
C PHE A 719 42.55 -9.96 55.44
N THR A 720 43.20 -9.12 54.64
CA THR A 720 42.73 -7.76 54.38
C THR A 720 43.10 -7.30 52.97
N SER A 721 42.22 -6.52 52.34
CA SER A 721 42.44 -5.89 51.05
C SER A 721 42.53 -4.38 51.21
N LEU A 722 43.58 -3.78 50.63
CA LEU A 722 43.82 -2.35 50.66
C LEU A 722 43.74 -1.80 49.24
N VAL A 723 42.84 -0.84 49.01
CA VAL A 723 42.81 -0.07 47.76
C VAL A 723 43.46 1.29 48.02
N GLY A 724 44.39 1.67 47.15
CA GLY A 724 45.11 2.94 47.22
C GLY A 724 45.28 3.59 45.87
N GLN A 725 45.78 4.84 45.87
CA GLN A 725 46.07 5.58 44.64
C GLN A 725 47.41 6.30 44.74
N ILE A 726 48.16 6.31 43.64
CA ILE A 726 49.41 7.06 43.50
C ILE A 726 49.28 7.98 42.31
N THR A 727 49.58 9.26 42.49
CA THR A 727 49.58 10.22 41.38
C THR A 727 50.83 10.02 40.53
N VAL A 728 50.65 9.83 39.23
CA VAL A 728 51.75 9.83 38.25
C VAL A 728 52.05 11.28 37.87
N PRO A 729 53.24 11.81 38.15
CA PRO A 729 53.63 13.17 37.77
C PRO A 729 53.57 13.44 36.25
N ASP A 730 53.33 14.70 35.87
CA ASP A 730 53.23 15.15 34.47
C ASP A 730 54.56 15.03 33.70
N ASP A 731 55.69 14.88 34.39
CA ASP A 731 57.04 14.80 33.83
C ASP A 731 57.52 13.36 33.58
N PHE A 732 56.69 12.35 33.84
CA PHE A 732 57.03 10.95 33.58
C PHE A 732 57.08 10.68 32.07
N PRO A 733 58.24 10.31 31.50
CA PRO A 733 58.31 9.95 30.08
C PRO A 733 57.42 8.73 29.77
N PRO A 734 56.88 8.61 28.54
CA PRO A 734 56.11 7.44 28.14
C PRO A 734 56.98 6.18 28.18
N ASP A 735 56.76 5.30 29.16
CA ASP A 735 57.50 4.06 29.38
C ASP A 735 56.72 3.13 30.32
N ASP A 736 57.27 1.94 30.57
CA ASP A 736 56.76 0.96 31.54
C ASP A 736 57.34 1.21 32.94
N TYR A 737 56.46 1.22 33.93
CA TYR A 737 56.78 1.49 35.34
C TYR A 737 56.18 0.41 36.24
N ILE A 738 56.77 0.25 37.43
CA ILE A 738 56.26 -0.66 38.45
C ILE A 738 55.82 0.09 39.70
N ILE A 739 54.69 -0.30 40.27
CA ILE A 739 54.34 0.03 41.65
C ILE A 739 54.89 -1.09 42.53
N ARG A 740 55.75 -0.73 43.49
CA ARG A 740 56.30 -1.67 44.45
C ARG A 740 55.66 -1.48 45.82
N ALA A 741 55.13 -2.57 46.38
CA ALA A 741 54.68 -2.65 47.76
C ALA A 741 55.65 -3.52 48.57
N GLN A 742 56.26 -2.91 49.58
CA GLN A 742 57.14 -3.58 50.54
C GLN A 742 56.42 -3.70 51.88
N ALA A 743 56.49 -4.86 52.52
CA ALA A 743 55.92 -5.14 53.83
C ALA A 743 57.00 -5.65 54.78
N ASP A 744 57.18 -4.97 55.89
CA ASP A 744 58.08 -5.37 56.98
C ASP A 744 57.25 -5.96 58.14
N TYR A 745 57.53 -7.19 58.56
CA TYR A 745 56.79 -7.91 59.61
C TYR A 745 57.66 -8.97 60.28
N LEU A 746 57.56 -9.14 61.61
CA LEU A 746 58.25 -10.19 62.37
C LEU A 746 59.77 -10.33 62.08
N GLY A 747 60.45 -9.23 61.71
CA GLY A 747 61.87 -9.24 61.33
C GLY A 747 62.16 -9.75 59.91
N LEU A 748 61.12 -9.98 59.10
CA LEU A 748 61.16 -10.36 57.69
C LEU A 748 60.61 -9.23 56.81
N THR A 749 61.07 -9.19 55.56
CA THR A 749 60.56 -8.26 54.54
C THR A 749 60.03 -9.06 53.35
N SER A 750 58.82 -8.73 52.90
CA SER A 750 58.27 -9.23 51.64
C SER A 750 57.99 -8.07 50.69
N THR A 751 58.22 -8.27 49.40
CA THR A 751 57.93 -7.28 48.35
C THR A 751 57.05 -7.89 47.27
N THR A 752 56.20 -7.08 46.66
CA THR A 752 55.40 -7.42 45.48
C THR A 752 55.32 -6.21 44.54
N ASP A 753 55.24 -6.46 43.24
CA ASP A 753 55.32 -5.45 42.19
C ASP A 753 54.14 -5.59 41.21
N ALA A 754 53.62 -4.46 40.72
CA ALA A 754 52.60 -4.41 39.67
C ALA A 754 53.03 -3.49 38.52
N LEU A 755 52.96 -3.97 37.28
CA LEU A 755 53.38 -3.26 36.07
C LEU A 755 52.27 -2.37 35.50
N PHE A 756 52.61 -1.14 35.09
CA PHE A 756 51.74 -0.26 34.32
C PHE A 756 52.53 0.60 33.31
N THR A 757 51.87 1.04 32.24
CA THR A 757 52.45 1.82 31.16
C THR A 757 51.92 3.25 31.16
N VAL A 758 52.80 4.23 30.96
CA VAL A 758 52.45 5.66 30.79
C VAL A 758 52.44 6.01 29.30
N ARG A 759 51.38 6.67 28.79
CA ARG A 759 51.26 7.11 27.38
C ARG A 759 50.88 8.59 27.21
N GLU A 760 51.18 9.14 26.03
CA GLU A 760 50.74 10.48 25.60
C GLU A 760 49.26 10.52 25.13
N PRO A 761 48.58 11.68 25.25
CA PRO A 761 47.20 11.85 24.81
C PRO A 761 47.07 11.92 23.27
N PHE A 762 45.98 11.36 22.75
CA PHE A 762 45.79 11.11 21.31
C PHE A 762 45.77 12.34 20.39
N TYR A 763 45.51 13.54 20.92
CA TYR A 763 45.48 14.78 20.13
C TYR A 763 46.86 15.40 19.93
N ALA A 764 47.91 14.86 20.57
CA ALA A 764 49.29 15.31 20.43
C ALA A 764 50.04 14.58 19.28
N TYR A 765 49.41 13.60 18.62
CA TYR A 765 50.02 12.90 17.49
C TYR A 765 49.99 13.75 16.20
N ASP A 766 51.13 13.82 15.52
CA ASP A 766 51.26 14.41 14.19
C ASP A 766 51.12 13.33 13.10
N LEU A 767 50.27 13.59 12.10
CA LEU A 767 50.17 12.75 10.91
C LEU A 767 51.36 13.06 9.99
N PHE A 768 52.17 12.05 9.68
CA PHE A 768 53.42 12.17 8.91
C PHE A 768 54.45 13.17 9.47
N GLY A 769 54.38 13.49 10.77
CA GLY A 769 55.33 14.39 11.44
C GLY A 769 55.28 15.86 11.01
N ILE A 770 54.24 16.26 10.25
CA ILE A 770 54.12 17.61 9.69
C ILE A 770 52.73 18.21 9.96
N VAL A 771 51.67 17.39 9.91
CA VAL A 771 50.30 17.88 10.00
C VAL A 771 49.64 17.37 11.28
N PRO A 772 49.34 18.25 12.24
CA PRO A 772 48.59 17.88 13.42
C PRO A 772 47.20 17.36 13.03
N VAL A 773 46.76 16.25 13.62
CA VAL A 773 45.49 15.58 13.30
C VAL A 773 44.26 16.51 13.40
N TRP A 774 44.33 17.56 14.23
CA TRP A 774 43.26 18.56 14.38
C TRP A 774 43.03 19.41 13.12
N LEU A 775 44.05 19.69 12.32
CA LEU A 775 43.91 20.51 11.11
C LEU A 775 43.08 19.77 10.05
N LEU A 776 43.25 18.46 9.95
CA LEU A 776 42.50 17.59 9.05
C LEU A 776 41.01 17.54 9.43
N ALA A 777 40.72 17.46 10.73
CA ALA A 777 39.34 17.48 11.24
C ALA A 777 38.62 18.81 10.93
N THR A 778 39.32 19.95 11.02
CA THR A 778 38.73 21.26 10.67
C THR A 778 38.39 21.39 9.18
N LEU A 779 39.24 20.85 8.30
CA LEU A 779 38.99 20.85 6.86
C LEU A 779 37.78 19.99 6.50
N LEU A 780 37.67 18.79 7.09
CA LEU A 780 36.54 17.88 6.89
C LEU A 780 35.21 18.50 7.36
N ALA A 781 35.22 19.20 8.51
CA ALA A 781 34.03 19.89 9.01
C ALA A 781 33.55 21.01 8.06
N LEU A 782 34.47 21.76 7.45
CA LEU A 782 34.14 22.81 6.48
C LEU A 782 33.53 22.24 5.19
N VAL A 783 34.06 21.12 4.69
CA VAL A 783 33.51 20.43 3.51
C VAL A 783 32.11 19.89 3.80
N ALA A 784 31.89 19.27 4.96
CA ALA A 784 30.57 18.80 5.37
C ALA A 784 29.54 19.94 5.46
N MET A 785 29.93 21.10 6.00
CA MET A 785 29.08 22.29 6.09
C MET A 785 28.71 22.86 4.70
N ALA A 786 29.64 22.86 3.75
CA ALA A 786 29.39 23.29 2.38
C ALA A 786 28.41 22.35 1.65
N LEU A 787 28.55 21.04 1.81
CA LEU A 787 27.64 20.04 1.23
C LEU A 787 26.23 20.14 1.83
N PHE A 788 26.13 20.29 3.15
CA PHE A 788 24.84 20.45 3.84
C PHE A 788 24.10 21.71 3.41
N SER A 789 24.80 22.85 3.35
CA SER A 789 24.19 24.12 2.90
C SER A 789 23.72 24.03 1.45
N ALA A 790 24.48 23.38 0.56
CA ALA A 790 24.04 23.13 -0.81
C ALA A 790 22.78 22.25 -0.86
N GLN A 791 22.69 21.21 -0.03
CA GLN A 791 21.55 20.30 0.03
C GLN A 791 20.28 20.99 0.57
N GLU A 792 20.39 21.80 1.62
CA GLU A 792 19.25 22.53 2.19
C GLU A 792 18.75 23.63 1.23
N ILE A 793 19.65 24.30 0.51
CA ILE A 793 19.27 25.26 -0.54
C ILE A 793 18.49 24.53 -1.64
N LYS A 794 18.97 23.37 -2.10
CA LYS A 794 18.28 22.55 -3.12
C LYS A 794 16.90 22.11 -2.64
N ARG A 795 16.78 21.61 -1.41
CA ARG A 795 15.50 21.19 -0.80
C ARG A 795 14.48 22.34 -0.77
N ARG A 796 14.92 23.53 -0.37
CA ARG A 796 14.06 24.75 -0.35
C ARG A 796 13.65 25.21 -1.75
N GLN A 797 14.48 24.98 -2.77
CA GLN A 797 14.12 25.27 -4.16
C GLN A 797 13.11 24.26 -4.69
N ASP A 798 13.28 22.98 -4.39
CA ASP A 798 12.37 21.91 -4.85
C ASP A 798 10.98 22.02 -4.21
N ALA A 799 10.89 22.35 -2.91
CA ALA A 799 9.60 22.55 -2.23
C ALA A 799 8.77 23.75 -2.76
N LYS A 800 9.39 24.68 -3.51
CA LYS A 800 8.71 25.84 -4.09
C LYS A 800 8.19 25.60 -5.51
N LYS A 801 8.63 24.54 -6.19
CA LYS A 801 8.18 24.22 -7.55
C LYS A 801 6.73 23.75 -7.52
N ARG A 802 5.90 24.21 -8.44
CA ARG A 802 4.51 23.72 -8.57
C ARG A 802 4.45 22.44 -9.38
N PHE A 803 5.40 22.27 -10.31
CA PHE A 803 5.49 21.11 -11.20
C PHE A 803 6.66 20.22 -10.79
N HIS A 804 6.35 18.98 -10.43
CA HIS A 804 7.35 18.00 -9.97
C HIS A 804 7.68 16.94 -11.05
N ALA A 805 7.05 17.03 -12.23
CA ALA A 805 7.27 16.09 -13.32
C ALA A 805 8.72 16.15 -13.82
N LYS A 806 9.35 14.98 -13.94
CA LYS A 806 10.68 14.86 -14.56
C LYS A 806 10.56 15.09 -16.07
N VAL A 807 11.35 16.03 -16.59
CA VAL A 807 11.39 16.36 -18.01
C VAL A 807 12.78 16.00 -18.57
N GLU A 808 12.83 15.05 -19.49
CA GLU A 808 14.01 14.70 -20.26
C GLU A 808 14.05 15.57 -21.51
N TYR A 809 14.76 16.69 -21.45
CA TYR A 809 14.73 17.72 -22.50
C TYR A 809 15.17 17.22 -23.89
N ASP A 810 16.05 16.24 -23.95
CA ASP A 810 16.57 15.68 -25.21
C ASP A 810 15.55 14.76 -25.90
N GLU A 811 14.55 14.28 -25.16
CA GLU A 811 13.45 13.41 -25.64
C GLU A 811 12.22 14.21 -26.07
N LEU A 812 12.28 15.55 -25.98
CA LEU A 812 11.24 16.45 -26.47
C LEU A 812 11.53 16.87 -27.92
N PRO A 813 10.50 17.23 -28.72
CA PRO A 813 10.72 17.80 -30.04
C PRO A 813 11.61 19.04 -29.94
N GLN A 814 12.63 19.09 -30.80
CA GLN A 814 13.56 20.20 -30.90
C GLN A 814 13.12 21.18 -31.98
N GLU A 815 13.73 22.35 -31.97
CA GLU A 815 13.50 23.37 -33.00
C GLU A 815 13.90 22.85 -34.40
N GLY A 816 13.02 23.05 -35.37
CA GLY A 816 13.21 22.66 -36.76
C GLY A 816 12.11 23.20 -37.68
N ASP A 817 12.25 22.91 -38.97
CA ASP A 817 11.34 23.42 -40.00
C ASP A 817 9.89 23.02 -39.77
N ARG A 818 9.66 21.78 -39.32
CA ARG A 818 8.36 21.20 -38.98
C ARG A 818 8.14 21.02 -37.48
N SER A 819 8.71 21.93 -36.68
CA SER A 819 8.39 22.07 -35.27
C SER A 819 7.51 23.32 -35.03
N ALA A 820 6.49 23.20 -34.19
CA ALA A 820 5.59 24.26 -33.75
C ALA A 820 6.00 24.76 -32.37
N PHE A 821 6.26 26.07 -32.23
CA PHE A 821 6.57 26.66 -30.94
C PHE A 821 5.26 26.94 -30.16
N VAL A 822 4.97 26.08 -29.19
CA VAL A 822 3.70 26.08 -28.44
C VAL A 822 3.82 26.71 -27.04
N GLY A 823 4.96 27.32 -26.71
CA GLY A 823 5.18 27.97 -25.41
C GLY A 823 6.38 27.42 -24.65
N MET A 824 6.36 27.49 -23.32
CA MET A 824 7.50 27.16 -22.46
C MET A 824 7.23 25.92 -21.63
N ILE A 825 8.27 25.13 -21.34
CA ILE A 825 8.19 24.11 -20.28
C ILE A 825 7.92 24.82 -18.96
N ALA A 826 6.85 24.41 -18.27
CA ALA A 826 6.29 25.14 -17.15
C ALA A 826 7.34 25.44 -16.06
N GLU A 827 7.31 26.66 -15.53
CA GLU A 827 8.29 27.20 -14.55
C GLU A 827 9.75 27.27 -15.04
N THR A 828 10.00 27.16 -16.35
CA THR A 828 11.33 27.31 -16.94
C THR A 828 11.33 28.31 -18.11
N ASN A 829 12.52 28.74 -18.53
CA ASN A 829 12.72 29.54 -19.74
C ASN A 829 13.02 28.68 -20.98
N LYS A 830 12.78 27.37 -20.92
CA LYS A 830 13.02 26.46 -22.05
C LYS A 830 11.77 26.39 -22.93
N ARG A 831 11.95 26.59 -24.23
CA ARG A 831 10.87 26.48 -25.21
C ARG A 831 10.41 25.03 -25.34
N SER A 832 9.11 24.85 -25.54
CA SER A 832 8.46 23.60 -25.86
C SER A 832 8.03 23.63 -27.32
N TYR A 833 8.44 22.63 -28.08
CA TYR A 833 8.04 22.47 -29.47
C TYR A 833 7.20 21.22 -29.66
N PHE A 834 6.24 21.26 -30.57
CA PHE A 834 5.50 20.08 -31.04
C PHE A 834 5.95 19.73 -32.45
N ASP A 835 6.15 18.45 -32.72
CA ASP A 835 6.34 17.97 -34.09
C ASP A 835 4.98 17.98 -34.81
N ILE A 836 4.82 18.85 -35.81
CA ILE A 836 3.53 19.03 -36.49
C ILE A 836 3.16 17.82 -37.35
N ASP A 837 4.14 17.04 -37.84
CA ASP A 837 3.84 15.85 -38.63
C ASP A 837 3.30 14.72 -37.77
N ARG A 838 3.63 14.70 -36.47
CA ARG A 838 3.05 13.77 -35.49
C ARG A 838 1.58 14.04 -35.21
N LEU A 839 1.03 15.22 -35.55
CA LEU A 839 -0.40 15.51 -35.45
C LEU A 839 -1.25 14.73 -36.47
N THR A 840 -0.61 14.04 -37.44
CA THR A 840 -1.29 13.04 -38.29
C THR A 840 -1.77 11.82 -37.50
N VAL A 841 -1.19 11.57 -36.31
CA VAL A 841 -1.68 10.58 -35.34
C VAL A 841 -2.61 11.25 -34.31
N HIS A 842 -3.31 12.28 -34.77
CA HIS A 842 -4.41 12.98 -34.10
C HIS A 842 -4.05 13.59 -32.74
N SER A 843 -4.91 14.46 -32.25
CA SER A 843 -4.69 15.18 -30.99
C SER A 843 -5.99 15.44 -30.26
N ILE A 844 -5.92 15.49 -28.94
CA ILE A 844 -7.05 15.88 -28.09
C ILE A 844 -6.62 16.97 -27.11
N VAL A 845 -7.47 17.99 -26.97
CA VAL A 845 -7.32 19.06 -26.00
C VAL A 845 -8.53 19.05 -25.07
N ALA A 846 -8.31 18.75 -23.79
CA ALA A 846 -9.37 18.58 -22.81
C ALA A 846 -9.17 19.44 -21.55
N GLY A 847 -10.24 19.68 -20.77
CA GLY A 847 -10.18 20.46 -19.53
C GLY A 847 -11.46 21.23 -19.19
N SER A 848 -11.56 21.80 -17.99
CA SER A 848 -12.76 22.52 -17.58
C SER A 848 -12.95 23.83 -18.35
N THR A 849 -14.17 24.38 -18.34
CA THR A 849 -14.45 25.72 -18.85
C THR A 849 -13.54 26.76 -18.17
N GLY A 850 -12.98 27.68 -18.95
CA GLY A 850 -12.01 28.68 -18.46
C GLY A 850 -10.60 28.15 -18.18
N GLY A 851 -10.32 26.86 -18.40
CA GLY A 851 -8.98 26.26 -18.21
C GLY A 851 -7.95 26.63 -19.28
N GLY A 852 -8.37 27.24 -20.40
CA GLY A 852 -7.51 27.63 -21.52
C GLY A 852 -7.49 26.66 -22.71
N LYS A 853 -8.45 25.72 -22.81
CA LYS A 853 -8.55 24.74 -23.89
C LYS A 853 -8.47 25.34 -25.29
N SER A 854 -9.41 26.22 -25.65
CA SER A 854 -9.50 26.78 -27.00
C SER A 854 -8.25 27.59 -27.33
N ILE A 855 -7.72 28.35 -26.37
CA ILE A 855 -6.47 29.11 -26.53
C ILE A 855 -5.28 28.18 -26.81
N SER A 856 -5.11 27.10 -26.03
CA SER A 856 -4.02 26.13 -26.26
C SER A 856 -4.16 25.38 -27.59
N ALA A 857 -5.38 25.05 -28.00
CA ALA A 857 -5.62 24.44 -29.31
C ALA A 857 -5.29 25.44 -30.43
N GLN A 858 -5.79 26.68 -30.32
CA GLN A 858 -5.52 27.74 -31.28
C GLN A 858 -4.02 28.01 -31.42
N ASP A 859 -3.25 28.04 -30.33
CA ASP A 859 -1.79 28.19 -30.35
C ASP A 859 -1.13 27.14 -31.26
N ILE A 860 -1.49 25.86 -31.09
CA ILE A 860 -1.02 24.76 -31.97
C ILE A 860 -1.44 25.00 -33.43
N ILE A 861 -2.66 25.45 -33.67
CA ILE A 861 -3.18 25.72 -35.02
C ILE A 861 -2.48 26.90 -35.69
N GLU A 862 -2.18 27.97 -34.97
CA GLU A 862 -1.44 29.12 -35.48
C GLU A 862 -0.07 28.70 -36.04
N GLU A 863 0.66 27.87 -35.29
CA GLU A 863 1.93 27.32 -35.74
C GLU A 863 1.75 26.44 -36.98
N CYS A 864 0.71 25.59 -37.02
CA CYS A 864 0.41 24.78 -38.21
C CYS A 864 0.15 25.66 -39.45
N LEU A 865 -0.60 26.76 -39.31
CA LEU A 865 -0.86 27.71 -40.38
C LEU A 865 0.43 28.42 -40.85
N ILE A 866 1.29 28.86 -39.91
CA ILE A 866 2.59 29.44 -40.23
C ILE A 866 3.46 28.47 -41.03
N LYS A 867 3.36 27.17 -40.73
CA LYS A 867 4.09 26.08 -41.39
C LYS A 867 3.38 25.53 -42.63
N GLY A 868 2.36 26.24 -43.15
CA GLY A 868 1.72 25.93 -44.42
C GLY A 868 0.70 24.79 -44.39
N VAL A 869 0.24 24.35 -43.22
CA VAL A 869 -0.84 23.36 -43.10
C VAL A 869 -2.17 24.00 -43.47
N ALA A 870 -3.03 23.29 -44.20
CA ALA A 870 -4.38 23.73 -44.50
C ALA A 870 -5.34 23.30 -43.39
N VAL A 871 -6.05 24.24 -42.78
CA VAL A 871 -6.86 23.98 -41.57
C VAL A 871 -8.35 24.18 -41.85
N ALA A 872 -9.18 23.22 -41.43
CA ALA A 872 -10.63 23.35 -41.36
C ALA A 872 -11.07 23.28 -39.90
N VAL A 873 -11.87 24.24 -39.46
CA VAL A 873 -12.40 24.31 -38.11
C VAL A 873 -13.92 24.23 -38.13
N PHE A 874 -14.48 23.36 -37.30
CA PHE A 874 -15.91 23.20 -37.08
C PHE A 874 -16.26 23.79 -35.72
N ASP A 875 -16.85 24.98 -35.73
CA ASP A 875 -16.98 25.83 -34.55
C ASP A 875 -18.45 26.14 -34.21
N PRO A 876 -19.01 25.52 -33.16
CA PRO A 876 -20.38 25.81 -32.70
C PRO A 876 -20.51 27.13 -31.91
N THR A 877 -19.40 27.82 -31.63
CA THR A 877 -19.36 29.07 -30.83
C THR A 877 -19.04 30.31 -31.65
N ALA A 878 -18.59 30.13 -32.89
CA ALA A 878 -18.03 31.15 -33.78
C ALA A 878 -16.82 31.93 -33.19
N GLN A 879 -16.20 31.45 -32.12
CA GLN A 879 -15.02 32.07 -31.51
C GLN A 879 -13.78 32.04 -32.41
N TRP A 880 -13.63 31.01 -33.25
CA TRP A 880 -12.49 30.86 -34.16
C TRP A 880 -12.47 31.92 -35.26
N SER A 881 -13.59 32.61 -35.51
CA SER A 881 -13.66 33.74 -36.45
C SER A 881 -12.66 34.87 -36.09
N GLY A 882 -12.25 34.97 -34.83
CA GLY A 882 -11.21 35.89 -34.38
C GLY A 882 -9.84 35.65 -35.04
N MET A 883 -9.57 34.43 -35.56
CA MET A 883 -8.31 34.09 -36.24
C MET A 883 -8.01 34.96 -37.46
N LEU A 884 -9.03 35.57 -38.06
CA LEU A 884 -8.90 36.43 -39.23
C LEU A 884 -8.41 37.85 -38.88
N ARG A 885 -8.22 38.16 -37.59
CA ARG A 885 -7.76 39.46 -37.11
C ARG A 885 -6.51 39.34 -36.28
N LYS A 886 -5.66 40.36 -36.33
CA LYS A 886 -4.51 40.48 -35.42
C LYS A 886 -4.99 40.71 -33.98
N LEU A 887 -4.22 40.22 -33.01
CA LEU A 887 -4.45 40.50 -31.62
C LEU A 887 -4.21 41.99 -31.30
N GLU A 888 -5.16 42.61 -30.59
CA GLU A 888 -5.04 43.99 -30.09
C GLU A 888 -5.27 44.10 -28.57
N ASP A 889 -5.65 43.00 -27.90
CA ASP A 889 -5.91 43.00 -26.46
C ASP A 889 -4.63 43.24 -25.67
N LYS A 890 -4.57 44.36 -24.94
CA LYS A 890 -3.40 44.78 -24.17
C LYS A 890 -2.96 43.75 -23.13
N LYS A 891 -3.91 43.06 -22.47
CA LYS A 891 -3.59 42.07 -21.43
C LYS A 891 -2.90 40.86 -22.03
N PHE A 892 -3.32 40.41 -23.21
CA PHE A 892 -2.63 39.32 -23.91
C PHE A 892 -1.25 39.75 -24.42
N LEU A 893 -1.14 40.97 -24.95
CA LEU A 893 0.13 41.52 -25.44
C LEU A 893 1.19 41.69 -24.34
N GLU A 894 0.78 41.96 -23.09
CA GLU A 894 1.72 42.02 -21.95
C GLU A 894 2.46 40.70 -21.73
N PHE A 895 1.83 39.56 -22.02
CA PHE A 895 2.45 38.25 -21.84
C PHE A 895 3.52 37.93 -22.89
N TYR A 896 3.52 38.56 -24.06
CA TYR A 896 4.45 38.26 -25.18
C TYR A 896 5.91 38.29 -24.74
N THR A 897 6.27 39.28 -23.91
CA THR A 897 7.63 39.45 -23.41
C THR A 897 8.15 38.23 -22.64
N LYS A 898 7.27 37.50 -21.94
CA LYS A 898 7.62 36.26 -21.21
C LYS A 898 7.96 35.10 -22.14
N PHE A 899 7.50 35.15 -23.39
CA PHE A 899 7.72 34.12 -24.40
C PHE A 899 8.77 34.53 -25.44
N GLY A 900 9.40 35.70 -25.27
CA GLY A 900 10.37 36.24 -26.22
C GLY A 900 9.74 36.77 -27.51
N MET A 901 8.47 37.19 -27.44
CA MET A 901 7.69 37.74 -28.55
C MET A 901 7.62 39.28 -28.46
N ASP A 902 7.54 39.95 -29.60
CA ASP A 902 7.42 41.41 -29.74
C ASP A 902 5.94 41.82 -29.89
N PRO A 903 5.34 42.50 -28.90
CA PRO A 903 3.94 42.93 -28.92
C PRO A 903 3.55 43.84 -30.10
N LYS A 904 4.51 44.42 -30.82
CA LYS A 904 4.25 45.31 -31.96
C LYS A 904 4.41 44.61 -33.32
N LYS A 905 5.17 43.52 -33.39
CA LYS A 905 5.53 42.86 -34.65
C LYS A 905 4.88 41.51 -34.83
N ASP A 906 4.76 40.73 -33.75
CA ASP A 906 4.31 39.35 -33.83
C ASP A 906 2.77 39.19 -33.96
N PRO A 907 1.91 40.06 -33.39
CA PRO A 907 0.46 39.93 -33.57
C PRO A 907 0.06 39.93 -35.04
N ARG A 908 -0.76 38.96 -35.46
CA ARG A 908 -1.18 38.80 -36.85
C ARG A 908 -2.53 38.12 -36.98
N GLY A 909 -3.25 38.46 -38.04
CA GLY A 909 -4.38 37.66 -38.51
C GLY A 909 -3.90 36.57 -39.48
N PHE A 910 -4.73 35.56 -39.66
CA PHE A 910 -4.52 34.48 -40.62
C PHE A 910 -5.49 34.64 -41.79
N ASN A 911 -5.02 34.36 -43.00
CA ASN A 911 -5.90 34.35 -44.17
C ASN A 911 -6.87 33.19 -44.04
N GLY A 912 -8.14 33.46 -44.26
CA GLY A 912 -9.16 32.43 -44.10
C GLY A 912 -10.54 32.91 -44.46
N ASN A 913 -11.48 31.98 -44.53
CA ASN A 913 -12.86 32.28 -44.90
C ASN A 913 -13.84 31.62 -43.92
N ILE A 914 -15.06 32.14 -43.88
CA ILE A 914 -16.12 31.69 -42.98
C ILE A 914 -17.32 31.23 -43.81
N LYS A 915 -17.84 30.04 -43.51
CA LYS A 915 -19.08 29.52 -44.08
C LYS A 915 -19.98 29.00 -42.97
N ALA A 916 -21.18 29.56 -42.85
CA ALA A 916 -22.19 29.03 -41.95
C ALA A 916 -22.83 27.77 -42.55
N VAL A 917 -22.86 26.69 -41.77
CA VAL A 917 -23.53 25.45 -42.15
C VAL A 917 -24.99 25.56 -41.72
N LYS A 918 -25.90 25.58 -42.70
CA LYS A 918 -27.33 25.83 -42.43
C LYS A 918 -28.12 24.55 -42.22
N ASN A 919 -27.61 23.40 -42.67
CA ASN A 919 -28.29 22.12 -42.57
C ASN A 919 -27.31 20.98 -42.20
N GLY A 920 -27.72 20.11 -41.29
CA GLY A 920 -26.91 18.96 -40.87
C GLY A 920 -26.55 17.99 -42.00
N ARG A 921 -27.34 17.94 -43.09
CA ARG A 921 -27.12 17.05 -44.24
C ARG A 921 -26.44 17.73 -45.43
N GLU A 922 -25.99 18.96 -45.28
CA GLU A 922 -25.33 19.71 -46.35
C GLU A 922 -24.07 18.96 -46.86
N ILE A 923 -23.98 18.77 -48.18
CA ILE A 923 -22.80 18.19 -48.82
C ILE A 923 -21.77 19.30 -49.04
N ILE A 924 -20.60 19.15 -48.40
CA ILE A 924 -19.50 20.11 -48.47
C ILE A 924 -18.23 19.36 -48.82
N ASP A 925 -17.76 19.55 -50.05
CA ASP A 925 -16.42 19.14 -50.44
C ASP A 925 -15.39 20.04 -49.76
N ILE A 926 -14.92 19.62 -48.58
CA ILE A 926 -14.00 20.40 -47.74
C ILE A 926 -12.68 20.71 -48.45
N PHE A 927 -12.24 19.87 -49.39
CA PHE A 927 -10.95 20.03 -50.07
C PHE A 927 -10.96 21.20 -51.06
N LYS A 928 -12.13 21.66 -51.51
CA LYS A 928 -12.26 22.91 -52.28
C LYS A 928 -11.92 24.16 -51.47
N TYR A 929 -12.10 24.09 -50.15
CA TYR A 929 -11.87 25.21 -49.24
C TYR A 929 -10.48 25.16 -48.58
N LEU A 930 -9.87 23.98 -48.49
CA LEU A 930 -8.58 23.80 -47.84
C LEU A 930 -7.41 24.23 -48.72
N ARG A 931 -6.71 25.29 -48.31
CA ARG A 931 -5.49 25.79 -48.96
C ARG A 931 -4.32 25.86 -47.99
N PRO A 932 -3.08 25.54 -48.41
CA PRO A 932 -1.90 25.59 -47.54
C PRO A 932 -1.72 26.95 -46.85
N GLY A 933 -1.61 26.94 -45.52
CA GLY A 933 -1.43 28.14 -44.70
C GLY A 933 -2.68 29.01 -44.55
N GLU A 934 -3.84 28.55 -45.00
CA GLU A 934 -5.14 29.20 -44.83
C GLU A 934 -6.05 28.41 -43.88
N ILE A 935 -6.93 29.13 -43.19
CA ILE A 935 -7.95 28.55 -42.31
C ILE A 935 -9.35 28.68 -42.90
N GLN A 936 -10.08 27.58 -43.00
CA GLN A 936 -11.51 27.58 -43.31
C GLN A 936 -12.30 27.34 -42.03
N ILE A 937 -13.20 28.26 -41.70
CA ILE A 937 -14.04 28.17 -40.49
C ILE A 937 -15.47 27.85 -40.93
N PHE A 938 -15.95 26.69 -40.50
CA PHE A 938 -17.34 26.28 -40.65
C PHE A 938 -18.07 26.56 -39.34
N THR A 939 -18.88 27.63 -39.33
CA THR A 939 -19.66 27.96 -38.14
C THR A 939 -20.90 27.07 -38.09
N THR A 940 -21.03 26.30 -37.02
CA THR A 940 -22.14 25.36 -36.78
C THR A 940 -23.05 25.83 -35.65
N ASN A 941 -22.93 27.09 -35.24
CA ASN A 941 -23.72 27.74 -34.19
C ASN A 941 -25.22 27.78 -34.51
N THR A 942 -25.62 27.60 -35.77
CA THR A 942 -27.00 27.51 -36.23
C THR A 942 -27.58 26.10 -36.20
N LEU A 943 -26.75 25.07 -35.98
CA LEU A 943 -27.19 23.68 -35.90
C LEU A 943 -27.46 23.30 -34.45
N ASP A 944 -28.52 22.53 -34.22
CA ASP A 944 -28.73 21.88 -32.94
C ASP A 944 -27.74 20.69 -32.76
N PRO A 945 -27.58 20.14 -31.55
CA PRO A 945 -26.61 19.06 -31.31
C PRO A 945 -26.81 17.82 -32.21
N LYS A 946 -28.07 17.53 -32.58
CA LYS A 946 -28.42 16.39 -33.43
C LYS A 946 -28.00 16.64 -34.88
N ASP A 947 -28.32 17.80 -35.42
CA ASP A 947 -27.93 18.18 -36.78
C ASP A 947 -26.42 18.38 -36.89
N TYR A 948 -25.75 18.86 -35.84
CA TYR A 948 -24.29 18.92 -35.79
C TYR A 948 -23.66 17.53 -35.82
N ASP A 949 -24.22 16.56 -35.09
CA ASP A 949 -23.78 15.16 -35.13
C ASP A 949 -23.93 14.54 -36.53
N ILE A 950 -25.08 14.77 -37.17
CA ILE A 950 -25.33 14.32 -38.56
C ILE A 950 -24.34 14.97 -39.52
N PHE A 951 -24.05 16.25 -39.35
CA PHE A 951 -23.09 16.99 -40.17
C PHE A 951 -21.68 16.42 -40.06
N VAL A 952 -21.21 16.18 -38.83
CA VAL A 952 -19.90 15.57 -38.57
C VAL A 952 -19.82 14.19 -39.21
N ALA A 953 -20.86 13.35 -39.06
CA ALA A 953 -20.93 12.03 -39.68
C ALA A 953 -20.84 12.12 -41.22
N SER A 954 -21.65 13.00 -41.81
CA SER A 954 -21.70 13.24 -43.25
C SER A 954 -20.36 13.73 -43.80
N MET A 955 -19.72 14.68 -43.13
CA MET A 955 -18.47 15.28 -43.58
C MET A 955 -17.33 14.25 -43.58
N ILE A 956 -17.19 13.47 -42.51
CA ILE A 956 -16.18 12.41 -42.45
C ILE A 956 -16.42 11.36 -43.54
N GLN A 957 -17.68 10.98 -43.79
CA GLN A 957 -18.03 10.06 -44.87
C GLN A 957 -17.64 10.62 -46.26
N GLN A 958 -17.83 11.92 -46.50
CA GLN A 958 -17.42 12.58 -47.75
C GLN A 958 -15.90 12.51 -47.95
N ILE A 959 -15.10 12.67 -46.89
CA ILE A 959 -13.64 12.51 -46.96
C ILE A 959 -13.26 11.11 -47.46
N PHE A 960 -13.89 10.06 -46.93
CA PHE A 960 -13.64 8.68 -47.39
C PHE A 960 -13.95 8.48 -48.88
N HIS A 961 -14.91 9.22 -49.43
CA HIS A 961 -15.25 9.17 -50.86
C HIS A 961 -14.36 10.05 -51.75
N SER A 962 -13.53 10.92 -51.16
CA SER A 962 -12.75 11.94 -51.88
C SER A 962 -11.55 11.38 -52.67
N LYS A 963 -11.29 10.06 -52.62
CA LYS A 963 -10.19 9.36 -53.34
C LYS A 963 -8.85 10.10 -53.25
N LEU A 964 -8.41 10.42 -52.04
CA LEU A 964 -7.16 11.15 -51.80
C LEU A 964 -5.92 10.28 -51.99
N ASP A 965 -4.87 10.88 -52.53
CA ASP A 965 -3.55 10.25 -52.62
C ASP A 965 -2.89 10.09 -51.24
N GLU A 966 -2.08 9.05 -51.07
CA GLU A 966 -1.29 8.88 -49.85
C GLU A 966 -0.24 9.98 -49.72
N PHE A 967 -0.08 10.50 -48.51
CA PHE A 967 0.86 11.58 -48.22
C PHE A 967 1.54 11.35 -46.87
N ARG A 968 2.88 11.52 -46.83
CA ARG A 968 3.67 11.41 -45.61
C ARG A 968 3.83 12.79 -44.95
N GLY A 969 3.41 12.91 -43.70
CA GLY A 969 3.42 14.16 -42.94
C GLY A 969 2.06 14.87 -42.92
N LEU A 970 1.96 15.99 -42.21
CA LEU A 970 0.70 16.72 -42.03
C LEU A 970 0.46 17.71 -43.17
N LYS A 971 -0.62 17.47 -43.94
CA LYS A 971 -1.08 18.33 -45.04
C LYS A 971 -2.36 19.09 -44.68
N TYR A 972 -3.32 18.38 -44.07
CA TYR A 972 -4.63 18.91 -43.70
C TYR A 972 -4.87 18.68 -42.20
N LEU A 973 -5.50 19.64 -41.53
CA LEU A 973 -5.85 19.53 -40.13
C LEU A 973 -7.34 19.87 -39.93
N LEU A 974 -8.09 18.92 -39.40
CA LEU A 974 -9.51 19.07 -39.08
C LEU A 974 -9.66 19.31 -37.58
N VAL A 975 -10.24 20.43 -37.20
CA VAL A 975 -10.42 20.84 -35.80
C VAL A 975 -11.90 20.82 -35.47
N PHE A 976 -12.26 20.08 -34.44
CA PHE A 976 -13.62 20.00 -33.94
C PHE A 976 -13.70 20.62 -32.54
N ASP A 977 -14.31 21.80 -32.45
CA ASP A 977 -14.49 22.48 -31.17
C ASP A 977 -15.77 22.03 -30.46
N GLU A 978 -15.73 21.96 -29.13
CA GLU A 978 -16.82 21.48 -28.27
C GLU A 978 -17.44 20.15 -28.77
N ILE A 979 -16.59 19.22 -29.24
CA ILE A 979 -17.04 18.02 -29.95
C ILE A 979 -17.87 17.07 -29.08
N HIS A 980 -17.81 17.19 -27.75
CA HIS A 980 -18.70 16.43 -26.84
C HIS A 980 -20.18 16.68 -27.10
N ARG A 981 -20.57 17.78 -27.75
CA ARG A 981 -21.98 18.08 -28.10
C ARG A 981 -22.64 16.98 -28.93
N ILE A 982 -21.87 16.20 -29.69
CA ILE A 982 -22.40 15.11 -30.54
C ILE A 982 -22.67 13.81 -29.77
N LEU A 983 -22.27 13.73 -28.49
CA LEU A 983 -22.47 12.53 -27.68
C LEU A 983 -23.94 12.38 -27.24
N PRO A 984 -24.44 11.15 -27.03
CA PRO A 984 -25.83 10.90 -26.63
C PRO A 984 -26.30 11.68 -25.41
N LYS A 985 -25.43 11.83 -24.41
CA LYS A 985 -25.73 12.57 -23.18
C LYS A 985 -25.94 14.09 -23.38
N PHE A 986 -25.58 14.63 -24.55
CA PHE A 986 -25.77 16.04 -24.93
C PHE A 986 -26.78 16.24 -26.07
N GLY A 987 -27.51 15.19 -26.46
CA GLY A 987 -28.58 15.27 -27.47
C GLY A 987 -28.18 14.86 -28.89
N GLY A 988 -26.93 14.46 -29.12
CA GLY A 988 -26.51 13.83 -30.37
C GLY A 988 -26.91 12.35 -30.44
N SER A 989 -26.76 11.73 -31.61
CA SER A 989 -26.97 10.29 -31.80
C SER A 989 -25.69 9.47 -31.57
N GLY A 990 -24.52 10.12 -31.53
CA GLY A 990 -23.20 9.47 -31.50
C GLY A 990 -22.74 8.93 -32.85
N ALA A 991 -23.45 9.25 -33.93
CA ALA A 991 -23.11 8.81 -35.29
C ALA A 991 -21.81 9.46 -35.79
N GLY A 992 -21.66 10.76 -35.58
CA GLY A 992 -20.46 11.53 -35.91
C GLY A 992 -19.26 11.06 -35.11
N PHE A 993 -19.45 10.69 -33.84
CA PHE A 993 -18.39 10.13 -33.01
C PHE A 993 -17.86 8.80 -33.58
N THR A 994 -18.77 7.92 -34.02
CA THR A 994 -18.42 6.65 -34.68
C THR A 994 -17.62 6.88 -35.97
N GLN A 995 -17.99 7.90 -36.76
CA GLN A 995 -17.23 8.25 -37.97
C GLN A 995 -15.87 8.87 -37.63
N ILE A 996 -15.76 9.68 -36.57
CA ILE A 996 -14.47 10.20 -36.08
C ILE A 996 -13.55 9.05 -35.66
N GLU A 997 -14.05 8.03 -34.94
CA GLU A 997 -13.27 6.82 -34.61
C GLU A 997 -12.67 6.19 -35.87
N ARG A 998 -13.51 6.02 -36.91
CA ARG A 998 -13.09 5.49 -38.20
C ARG A 998 -12.06 6.39 -38.89
N GLY A 999 -12.26 7.71 -38.86
CA GLY A 999 -11.35 8.71 -39.39
C GLY A 999 -9.97 8.63 -38.72
N CYS A 1000 -9.92 8.59 -37.39
CA CYS A 1000 -8.68 8.50 -36.60
C CYS A 1000 -7.83 7.26 -36.93
N ARG A 1001 -8.42 6.21 -37.51
CA ARG A 1001 -7.69 5.00 -37.91
C ARG A 1001 -7.04 5.11 -39.29
N GLU A 1002 -7.65 5.86 -40.20
CA GLU A 1002 -7.28 5.84 -41.62
C GLU A 1002 -6.66 7.14 -42.11
N PHE A 1003 -7.06 8.29 -41.57
CA PHE A 1003 -6.74 9.61 -42.10
C PHE A 1003 -5.24 9.94 -42.11
N ARG A 1004 -4.46 9.32 -41.21
CA ARG A 1004 -3.00 9.45 -41.16
C ARG A 1004 -2.31 9.13 -42.50
N LYS A 1005 -2.86 8.19 -43.29
CA LYS A 1005 -2.26 7.77 -44.59
C LYS A 1005 -2.40 8.84 -45.67
N TRP A 1006 -3.38 9.73 -45.53
CA TRP A 1006 -3.64 10.84 -46.45
C TRP A 1006 -3.05 12.17 -45.94
N GLY A 1007 -2.26 12.12 -44.86
CA GLY A 1007 -1.71 13.31 -44.22
C GLY A 1007 -2.76 14.20 -43.56
N ILE A 1008 -3.88 13.63 -43.11
CA ILE A 1008 -4.96 14.35 -42.43
C ILE A 1008 -4.84 14.10 -40.91
N GLY A 1009 -4.65 15.18 -40.15
CA GLY A 1009 -4.73 15.19 -38.70
C GLY A 1009 -6.13 15.59 -38.22
N ILE A 1010 -6.49 15.14 -37.01
CA ILE A 1010 -7.75 15.52 -36.34
C ILE A 1010 -7.40 16.07 -34.97
N VAL A 1011 -7.94 17.25 -34.62
CA VAL A 1011 -7.85 17.84 -33.29
C VAL A 1011 -9.24 17.88 -32.68
N LEU A 1012 -9.43 17.14 -31.59
CA LEU A 1012 -10.67 17.11 -30.83
C LEU A 1012 -10.55 18.02 -29.62
N ILE A 1013 -11.49 18.96 -29.44
CA ILE A 1013 -11.50 19.85 -28.28
C ILE A 1013 -12.76 19.56 -27.46
N SER A 1014 -12.57 19.27 -26.17
CA SER A 1014 -13.68 18.84 -25.32
C SER A 1014 -13.50 19.22 -23.87
N GLN A 1015 -14.58 19.19 -23.09
CA GLN A 1015 -14.52 19.52 -21.67
C GLN A 1015 -13.94 18.38 -20.83
N VAL A 1016 -14.38 17.15 -21.13
CA VAL A 1016 -14.03 15.95 -20.35
C VAL A 1016 -13.33 14.97 -21.27
N LEU A 1017 -12.16 14.48 -20.88
CA LEU A 1017 -11.38 13.52 -21.66
C LEU A 1017 -11.87 12.07 -21.45
N SER A 1018 -12.55 11.79 -20.34
CA SER A 1018 -13.13 10.47 -20.05
C SER A 1018 -14.29 10.14 -21.00
N ASP A 1019 -14.94 11.15 -21.58
CA ASP A 1019 -16.00 11.02 -22.59
C ASP A 1019 -15.55 10.33 -23.88
N PHE A 1020 -14.25 10.34 -24.16
CA PHE A 1020 -13.67 9.63 -25.30
C PHE A 1020 -13.25 8.26 -24.80
N VAL A 1021 -14.00 7.22 -25.11
CA VAL A 1021 -13.68 5.82 -24.78
C VAL A 1021 -13.24 5.05 -26.03
N GLY A 1022 -12.65 3.87 -25.86
CA GLY A 1022 -12.35 2.95 -26.96
C GLY A 1022 -11.26 3.42 -27.92
N GLU A 1023 -11.50 3.24 -29.23
CA GLU A 1023 -10.48 3.35 -30.28
C GLU A 1023 -9.94 4.77 -30.49
N ILE A 1024 -10.71 5.83 -30.17
CA ILE A 1024 -10.21 7.21 -30.25
C ILE A 1024 -9.00 7.40 -29.33
N LYS A 1025 -9.03 6.87 -28.10
CA LYS A 1025 -7.90 6.96 -27.17
C LYS A 1025 -6.68 6.17 -27.68
N ALA A 1026 -6.91 5.02 -28.30
CA ALA A 1026 -5.83 4.19 -28.84
C ALA A 1026 -5.15 4.82 -30.07
N ASN A 1027 -5.86 5.64 -30.84
CA ASN A 1027 -5.36 6.24 -32.09
C ASN A 1027 -4.96 7.71 -31.96
N ILE A 1028 -5.19 8.35 -30.81
CA ILE A 1028 -4.71 9.71 -30.52
C ILE A 1028 -3.40 9.63 -29.75
N ASN A 1029 -2.33 10.19 -30.34
CA ASN A 1029 -1.01 10.15 -29.73
C ASN A 1029 -0.71 11.39 -28.88
N THR A 1030 -1.19 12.59 -29.27
CA THR A 1030 -0.94 13.82 -28.51
C THR A 1030 -2.15 14.21 -27.69
N LEU A 1031 -1.98 14.27 -26.37
CA LEU A 1031 -3.01 14.62 -25.42
C LEU A 1031 -2.58 15.86 -24.63
N VAL A 1032 -3.41 16.89 -24.68
CA VAL A 1032 -3.25 18.11 -23.88
C VAL A 1032 -4.40 18.18 -22.88
N GLN A 1033 -4.08 17.93 -21.62
CA GLN A 1033 -5.00 18.07 -20.50
C GLN A 1033 -4.77 19.41 -19.80
N MET A 1034 -5.64 20.37 -20.08
CA MET A 1034 -5.75 21.59 -19.29
C MET A 1034 -6.38 21.27 -17.93
N LYS A 1035 -6.31 22.24 -17.01
CA LYS A 1035 -6.92 22.13 -15.67
C LYS A 1035 -8.34 21.58 -15.75
N THR A 1036 -8.62 20.53 -14.98
CA THR A 1036 -9.93 19.89 -14.88
C THR A 1036 -10.35 19.68 -13.42
N ARG A 1037 -11.65 19.57 -13.20
CA ARG A 1037 -12.26 19.20 -11.91
C ARG A 1037 -13.03 17.87 -12.02
N ASP A 1038 -13.03 17.26 -13.19
CA ASP A 1038 -13.69 15.98 -13.45
C ASP A 1038 -12.97 14.85 -12.71
N GLU A 1039 -13.66 14.18 -11.80
CA GLU A 1039 -13.07 13.11 -10.98
C GLU A 1039 -12.63 11.91 -11.81
N GLY A 1040 -13.34 11.60 -12.90
CA GLY A 1040 -12.97 10.52 -13.82
C GLY A 1040 -11.62 10.78 -14.49
N ASP A 1041 -11.41 11.98 -15.00
CA ASP A 1041 -10.13 12.40 -15.58
C ASP A 1041 -9.00 12.47 -14.54
N LEU A 1042 -9.27 13.01 -13.34
CA LEU A 1042 -8.29 13.06 -12.28
C LEU A 1042 -7.88 11.66 -11.81
N ASN A 1043 -8.84 10.77 -11.57
CA ASN A 1043 -8.57 9.39 -11.18
C ASN A 1043 -7.80 8.63 -12.26
N ARG A 1044 -8.12 8.83 -13.54
CA ARG A 1044 -7.35 8.25 -14.64
C ARG A 1044 -5.89 8.71 -14.62
N ILE A 1045 -5.65 10.00 -14.41
CA ILE A 1045 -4.29 10.54 -14.29
C ILE A 1045 -3.58 9.97 -13.06
N LYS A 1046 -4.30 9.80 -11.94
CA LYS A 1046 -3.77 9.19 -10.70
C LYS A 1046 -3.24 7.80 -10.97
N MET A 1047 -4.09 6.98 -11.57
CA MET A 1047 -3.82 5.56 -11.80
C MET A 1047 -2.72 5.37 -12.85
N GLN A 1048 -2.73 6.18 -13.91
CA GLN A 1048 -1.81 6.00 -15.03
C GLN A 1048 -0.43 6.62 -14.80
N TYR A 1049 -0.36 7.77 -14.13
CA TYR A 1049 0.89 8.55 -14.03
C TYR A 1049 1.33 8.82 -12.59
N GLY A 1050 0.43 8.72 -11.60
CA GLY A 1050 0.72 8.95 -10.20
C GLY A 1050 0.14 10.27 -9.66
N GLU A 1051 0.11 10.39 -8.33
CA GLU A 1051 -0.55 11.49 -7.62
C GLU A 1051 0.13 12.86 -7.83
N GLU A 1052 1.44 12.88 -8.06
CA GLU A 1052 2.23 14.10 -8.30
C GLU A 1052 1.75 14.90 -9.52
N TYR A 1053 1.24 14.22 -10.56
CA TYR A 1053 0.69 14.84 -11.77
C TYR A 1053 -0.68 15.47 -11.50
N ILE A 1054 -1.48 14.91 -10.59
CA ILE A 1054 -2.75 15.53 -10.20
C ILE A 1054 -2.49 16.80 -9.42
N GLN A 1055 -1.60 16.74 -8.42
CA GLN A 1055 -1.29 17.91 -7.61
C GLN A 1055 -0.75 19.05 -8.48
N SER A 1056 0.10 18.74 -9.46
CA SER A 1056 0.64 19.70 -10.42
C SER A 1056 -0.44 20.24 -11.37
N LEU A 1057 -1.33 19.39 -11.90
CA LEU A 1057 -2.42 19.80 -12.80
C LEU A 1057 -3.46 20.68 -12.11
N VAL A 1058 -3.85 20.36 -10.86
CA VAL A 1058 -4.82 21.15 -10.08
C VAL A 1058 -4.24 22.52 -9.69
N LYS A 1059 -2.94 22.57 -9.37
CA LYS A 1059 -2.19 23.79 -9.06
C LYS A 1059 -1.78 24.60 -10.31
N SER A 1060 -2.00 24.06 -11.51
CA SER A 1060 -1.62 24.73 -12.76
C SER A 1060 -2.38 26.05 -12.93
N PRO A 1061 -1.70 27.15 -13.30
CA PRO A 1061 -2.37 28.38 -13.67
C PRO A 1061 -3.09 28.22 -15.01
N VAL A 1062 -4.05 29.11 -15.28
CA VAL A 1062 -4.75 29.16 -16.58
C VAL A 1062 -3.72 29.35 -17.70
N GLY A 1063 -3.89 28.62 -18.81
CA GLY A 1063 -2.94 28.61 -19.92
C GLY A 1063 -1.76 27.66 -19.75
N SER A 1064 -1.66 26.94 -18.62
CA SER A 1064 -0.76 25.79 -18.47
C SER A 1064 -1.54 24.48 -18.53
N GLY A 1065 -0.99 23.50 -19.21
CA GLY A 1065 -1.60 22.18 -19.38
C GLY A 1065 -0.56 21.06 -19.31
N MET A 1066 -1.03 19.87 -18.96
CA MET A 1066 -0.27 18.64 -19.01
C MET A 1066 -0.30 18.10 -20.45
N VAL A 1067 0.85 17.95 -21.06
CA VAL A 1067 1.04 17.35 -22.38
C VAL A 1067 1.54 15.92 -22.20
N GLN A 1068 0.92 14.98 -22.90
CA GLN A 1068 1.36 13.60 -22.98
C GLN A 1068 1.38 13.16 -24.44
N ASN A 1069 2.48 12.52 -24.82
CA ASN A 1069 2.62 11.85 -26.10
C ASN A 1069 3.55 10.66 -25.92
N SER A 1070 3.19 9.49 -26.48
CA SER A 1070 3.98 8.25 -26.31
C SER A 1070 5.42 8.38 -26.80
N SER A 1071 5.65 9.26 -27.78
CA SER A 1071 6.93 9.47 -28.46
C SER A 1071 7.76 10.62 -27.86
N TRP A 1072 7.22 11.37 -26.91
CA TRP A 1072 7.90 12.51 -26.27
C TRP A 1072 8.10 12.23 -24.78
N ASN A 1073 9.22 12.67 -24.20
CA ASN A 1073 9.51 12.48 -22.77
C ASN A 1073 9.31 11.02 -22.29
N ARG A 1074 9.64 10.04 -23.15
CA ARG A 1074 9.44 8.59 -22.91
C ARG A 1074 8.00 8.21 -22.54
N GLY A 1075 7.02 8.92 -23.09
CA GLY A 1075 5.60 8.70 -22.81
C GLY A 1075 5.11 9.31 -21.50
N LYS A 1076 6.00 9.88 -20.68
CA LYS A 1076 5.63 10.51 -19.40
C LYS A 1076 5.07 11.91 -19.63
N PRO A 1077 3.97 12.28 -18.96
CA PRO A 1077 3.43 13.62 -19.09
C PRO A 1077 4.44 14.68 -18.63
N TYR A 1078 4.36 15.86 -19.25
CA TYR A 1078 5.11 17.04 -18.84
C TYR A 1078 4.20 18.27 -18.94
N TYR A 1079 4.60 19.38 -18.34
CA TYR A 1079 3.74 20.58 -18.30
C TYR A 1079 4.27 21.66 -19.23
N VAL A 1080 3.37 22.22 -20.02
CA VAL A 1080 3.64 23.34 -20.92
C VAL A 1080 2.78 24.52 -20.49
N THR A 1081 3.41 25.67 -20.33
CA THR A 1081 2.72 26.96 -20.30
C THR A 1081 2.63 27.44 -21.75
N PHE A 1082 1.42 27.40 -22.30
CA PHE A 1082 1.17 27.76 -23.70
C PHE A 1082 1.43 29.24 -23.95
N ARG A 1083 1.90 29.58 -25.15
CA ARG A 1083 2.15 30.99 -25.48
C ARG A 1083 0.82 31.73 -25.71
N PRO A 1084 0.79 33.05 -25.51
CA PRO A 1084 -0.31 33.88 -25.99
C PRO A 1084 -0.48 33.72 -27.51
N ILE A 1085 -1.72 33.73 -27.95
CA ILE A 1085 -2.09 33.68 -29.38
C ILE A 1085 -1.69 34.96 -30.12
N LEU A 1086 -1.50 34.84 -31.44
CA LEU A 1086 -1.17 35.92 -32.38
C LEU A 1086 -2.40 36.66 -32.89
N HIS A 1087 -3.54 35.96 -32.97
CA HIS A 1087 -4.80 36.48 -33.46
C HIS A 1087 -5.73 37.03 -32.37
N SER A 1088 -6.82 37.68 -32.77
CA SER A 1088 -7.81 38.27 -31.86
C SER A 1088 -8.58 37.21 -31.06
N VAL A 1089 -8.62 37.36 -29.73
CA VAL A 1089 -9.51 36.57 -28.85
C VAL A 1089 -11.00 36.85 -29.05
N VAL A 1090 -11.33 37.96 -29.72
CA VAL A 1090 -12.71 38.43 -29.89
C VAL A 1090 -13.27 37.85 -31.19
N ARG A 1091 -14.46 37.21 -31.10
CA ARG A 1091 -15.23 36.74 -32.26
C ARG A 1091 -15.64 37.92 -33.16
N LEU A 1092 -15.79 37.67 -34.46
CA LEU A 1092 -16.37 38.64 -35.38
C LEU A 1092 -17.83 38.95 -35.01
N THR A 1093 -18.31 40.14 -35.37
CA THR A 1093 -19.72 40.50 -35.12
C THR A 1093 -20.63 39.72 -36.07
N ASP A 1094 -21.89 39.53 -35.67
CA ASP A 1094 -22.86 38.80 -36.49
C ASP A 1094 -23.05 39.48 -37.86
N GLU A 1095 -23.02 40.81 -37.93
CA GLU A 1095 -23.04 41.59 -39.19
C GLU A 1095 -21.87 41.24 -40.13
N GLU A 1096 -20.69 40.94 -39.58
CA GLU A 1096 -19.52 40.58 -40.38
C GLU A 1096 -19.56 39.12 -40.82
N LEU A 1097 -20.03 38.22 -39.95
CA LEU A 1097 -20.31 36.83 -40.30
C LEU A 1097 -21.34 36.76 -41.44
N ASP A 1098 -22.39 37.58 -41.38
CA ASP A 1098 -23.40 37.69 -42.43
C ASP A 1098 -22.81 38.19 -43.74
N LYS A 1099 -21.90 39.18 -43.71
CA LYS A 1099 -21.17 39.62 -44.91
C LYS A 1099 -20.32 38.51 -45.52
N TYR A 1100 -19.61 37.72 -44.71
CA TYR A 1100 -18.88 36.54 -45.22
C TYR A 1100 -19.83 35.59 -45.94
N ASN A 1101 -20.94 35.21 -45.30
CA ASN A 1101 -21.92 34.30 -45.88
C ASN A 1101 -22.53 34.88 -47.18
N GLN A 1102 -22.97 36.14 -47.15
CA GLN A 1102 -23.55 36.82 -48.30
C GLN A 1102 -22.58 36.87 -49.49
N TYR A 1103 -21.35 37.31 -49.28
CA TYR A 1103 -20.38 37.42 -50.38
C TYR A 1103 -19.92 36.05 -50.87
N ASN A 1104 -19.81 35.05 -50.00
CA ASN A 1104 -19.55 33.66 -50.41
C ASN A 1104 -20.69 33.11 -51.27
N GLU A 1105 -21.96 33.32 -50.90
CA GLU A 1105 -23.11 32.89 -51.70
C GLU A 1105 -23.09 33.54 -53.10
N VAL A 1106 -22.82 34.85 -53.19
CA VAL A 1106 -22.72 35.55 -54.49
C VAL A 1106 -21.57 35.01 -55.32
N VAL A 1107 -20.40 34.82 -54.71
CA VAL A 1107 -19.20 34.34 -55.42
C VAL A 1107 -19.32 32.89 -55.86
N GLU A 1108 -19.89 32.02 -55.04
CA GLU A 1108 -20.16 30.61 -55.38
C GLU A 1108 -21.20 30.51 -56.50
N GLN A 1109 -22.25 31.35 -56.45
CA GLN A 1109 -23.25 31.45 -57.51
C GLN A 1109 -22.60 31.91 -58.83
N LEU A 1110 -21.77 32.96 -58.81
CA LEU A 1110 -21.07 33.45 -60.01
C LEU A 1110 -20.11 32.40 -60.58
N ASP A 1111 -19.38 31.67 -59.74
CA ASP A 1111 -18.49 30.60 -60.19
C ASP A 1111 -19.29 29.47 -60.87
N TYR A 1112 -20.46 29.12 -60.33
CA TYR A 1112 -21.37 28.16 -60.93
C TYR A 1112 -22.00 28.66 -62.24
N GLU A 1113 -22.26 29.97 -62.36
CA GLU A 1113 -22.69 30.57 -63.62
C GLU A 1113 -21.58 30.54 -64.68
N PHE A 1114 -20.32 30.70 -64.27
CA PHE A 1114 -19.18 30.58 -65.18
C PHE A 1114 -19.02 29.16 -65.72
N ASP A 1115 -19.19 28.14 -64.88
CA ASP A 1115 -19.23 26.74 -65.33
C ASP A 1115 -20.34 26.52 -66.38
N GLN A 1116 -21.51 27.12 -66.18
CA GLN A 1116 -22.62 27.04 -67.15
C GLN A 1116 -22.33 27.79 -68.45
N LEU A 1117 -21.71 28.96 -68.37
CA LEU A 1117 -21.35 29.77 -69.53
C LEU A 1117 -20.26 29.08 -70.38
N GLU A 1118 -19.27 28.44 -69.75
CA GLU A 1118 -18.27 27.61 -70.44
C GLU A 1118 -18.90 26.43 -71.15
N GLN A 1119 -19.86 25.73 -70.51
CA GLN A 1119 -20.63 24.65 -71.15
C GLN A 1119 -21.45 25.13 -72.35
N LEU A 1120 -21.82 26.42 -72.37
CA LEU A 1120 -22.50 27.08 -73.48
C LEU A 1120 -21.51 27.70 -74.50
N GLY A 1121 -20.22 27.43 -74.37
CA GLY A 1121 -19.16 27.86 -75.29
C GLY A 1121 -18.79 29.34 -75.18
N GLN A 1122 -19.08 30.00 -74.06
CA GLN A 1122 -18.60 31.37 -73.79
C GLN A 1122 -17.23 31.34 -73.09
N ASP A 1123 -16.36 32.28 -73.47
CA ASP A 1123 -15.10 32.49 -72.76
C ASP A 1123 -15.32 33.36 -71.51
N VAL A 1124 -14.97 32.82 -70.35
CA VAL A 1124 -15.09 33.46 -69.04
C VAL A 1124 -13.74 33.56 -68.32
N PHE A 1125 -12.61 33.33 -69.00
CA PHE A 1125 -11.29 33.30 -68.38
C PHE A 1125 -10.96 34.59 -67.60
N ASP A 1126 -11.16 35.74 -68.24
CA ASP A 1126 -10.94 37.06 -67.61
C ASP A 1126 -11.88 37.30 -66.42
N LEU A 1127 -13.13 36.84 -66.52
CA LEU A 1127 -14.13 36.96 -65.46
C LEU A 1127 -13.77 36.09 -64.25
N ARG A 1128 -13.24 34.88 -64.47
CA ARG A 1128 -12.73 34.01 -63.40
C ARG A 1128 -11.51 34.61 -62.71
N LEU A 1129 -10.62 35.27 -63.45
CA LEU A 1129 -9.46 35.96 -62.86
C LEU A 1129 -9.91 37.11 -61.94
N GLU A 1130 -10.92 37.87 -62.36
CA GLU A 1130 -11.50 38.95 -61.57
C GLU A 1130 -12.28 38.42 -60.35
N LEU A 1131 -13.06 37.35 -60.51
CA LEU A 1131 -13.74 36.67 -59.40
C LEU A 1131 -12.75 36.11 -58.38
N LYS A 1132 -11.57 35.64 -58.83
CA LYS A 1132 -10.49 35.21 -57.95
C LYS A 1132 -9.98 36.36 -57.06
N LEU A 1133 -9.89 37.58 -57.60
CA LEU A 1133 -9.55 38.76 -56.78
C LEU A 1133 -10.60 39.02 -55.70
N SER A 1134 -11.89 38.89 -56.03
CA SER A 1134 -12.98 38.98 -55.04
C SER A 1134 -12.85 37.90 -53.97
N LYS A 1135 -12.64 36.63 -54.35
CA LYS A 1135 -12.39 35.51 -53.44
C LYS A 1135 -11.22 35.80 -52.50
N ASP A 1136 -10.10 36.30 -53.02
CA ASP A 1136 -8.93 36.62 -52.22
C ASP A 1136 -9.17 37.82 -51.28
N LYS A 1137 -10.01 38.79 -51.66
CA LYS A 1137 -10.39 39.90 -50.77
C LYS A 1137 -11.36 39.50 -49.67
N ILE A 1138 -12.29 38.57 -49.94
CA ILE A 1138 -13.15 37.97 -48.90
C ILE A 1138 -12.26 37.37 -47.82
N LYS A 1139 -11.23 36.59 -48.19
CA LYS A 1139 -10.32 35.96 -47.22
C LYS A 1139 -9.53 36.92 -46.33
N SER A 1140 -9.33 38.14 -46.82
CA SER A 1140 -8.65 39.21 -46.07
C SER A 1140 -9.62 40.07 -45.24
N GLY A 1141 -10.92 39.77 -45.26
CA GLY A 1141 -11.97 40.55 -44.61
C GLY A 1141 -12.22 41.94 -45.22
N ASN A 1142 -11.70 42.22 -46.43
CA ASN A 1142 -11.81 43.53 -47.07
C ASN A 1142 -13.08 43.64 -47.91
N PHE A 1143 -14.23 43.70 -47.24
CA PHE A 1143 -15.54 43.67 -47.89
C PHE A 1143 -15.82 44.84 -48.83
N ASN A 1144 -15.25 46.02 -48.58
CA ASN A 1144 -15.41 47.17 -49.46
C ASN A 1144 -14.83 46.88 -50.85
N MET A 1145 -13.65 46.26 -50.91
CA MET A 1145 -13.05 45.86 -52.18
C MET A 1145 -13.80 44.71 -52.85
N VAL A 1146 -14.32 43.76 -52.06
CA VAL A 1146 -15.17 42.68 -52.58
C VAL A 1146 -16.38 43.27 -53.29
N GLN A 1147 -17.08 44.22 -52.65
CA GLN A 1147 -18.22 44.89 -53.22
C GLN A 1147 -17.86 45.61 -54.53
N ILE A 1148 -16.77 46.40 -54.55
CA ILE A 1148 -16.32 47.09 -55.76
C ILE A 1148 -16.09 46.12 -56.93
N TYR A 1149 -15.43 44.99 -56.68
CA TYR A 1149 -15.18 43.99 -57.72
C TYR A 1149 -16.47 43.30 -58.17
N LEU A 1150 -17.36 42.94 -57.24
CA LEU A 1150 -18.63 42.30 -57.58
C LEU A 1150 -19.59 43.25 -58.31
N ASP A 1151 -19.61 44.54 -57.97
CA ASP A 1151 -20.40 45.57 -58.64
C ASP A 1151 -19.93 45.80 -60.08
N GLY A 1152 -18.63 45.63 -60.36
CA GLY A 1152 -18.08 45.66 -61.72
C GLY A 1152 -18.34 44.36 -62.50
N LEU A 1153 -18.25 43.21 -61.83
CA LEU A 1153 -18.34 41.89 -62.45
C LEU A 1153 -19.80 41.50 -62.76
N THR A 1154 -20.71 41.61 -61.80
CA THR A 1154 -22.09 41.11 -61.90
C THR A 1154 -22.84 41.64 -63.13
N PRO A 1155 -22.79 42.95 -63.47
CA PRO A 1155 -23.46 43.46 -64.67
C PRO A 1155 -22.91 42.91 -65.98
N ARG A 1156 -21.61 42.54 -66.03
CA ARG A 1156 -20.99 41.94 -67.22
C ARG A 1156 -21.48 40.52 -67.43
N VAL A 1157 -21.62 39.76 -66.35
CA VAL A 1157 -22.16 38.39 -66.37
C VAL A 1157 -23.64 38.40 -66.81
N LEU A 1158 -24.44 39.33 -66.27
CA LEU A 1158 -25.84 39.52 -66.68
C LEU A 1158 -25.96 39.81 -68.18
N LYS A 1159 -25.13 40.70 -68.73
CA LYS A 1159 -25.11 40.99 -70.18
C LYS A 1159 -24.80 39.76 -71.03
N MET A 1160 -23.96 38.84 -70.56
CA MET A 1160 -23.66 37.60 -71.29
C MET A 1160 -24.87 36.66 -71.31
N TRP A 1161 -25.57 36.52 -70.18
CA TRP A 1161 -26.82 35.76 -70.12
C TRP A 1161 -27.92 36.34 -70.99
N ASP A 1162 -28.10 37.67 -70.97
CA ASP A 1162 -29.05 38.38 -71.83
C ASP A 1162 -28.74 38.16 -73.32
N LYS A 1163 -27.47 38.21 -73.72
CA LYS A 1163 -27.02 37.94 -75.09
C LYS A 1163 -27.34 36.51 -75.55
N LEU A 1164 -27.32 35.55 -74.62
CA LEU A 1164 -27.67 34.15 -74.89
C LEU A 1164 -29.19 33.89 -74.84
N GLY A 1165 -29.99 34.85 -74.38
CA GLY A 1165 -31.44 34.69 -74.18
C GLY A 1165 -31.81 33.63 -73.14
N LYS A 1166 -30.88 33.30 -72.23
CA LYS A 1166 -31.04 32.26 -71.20
C LYS A 1166 -30.87 32.87 -69.81
N LYS A 1167 -31.46 32.24 -68.79
CA LYS A 1167 -31.26 32.61 -67.38
C LYS A 1167 -30.32 31.61 -66.69
N PRO A 1168 -29.42 32.07 -65.81
CA PRO A 1168 -28.57 31.18 -65.04
C PRO A 1168 -29.39 30.27 -64.13
N LYS A 1169 -28.94 29.02 -63.97
CA LYS A 1169 -29.45 28.14 -62.91
C LYS A 1169 -28.91 28.65 -61.57
N LYS A 1170 -29.78 28.65 -60.56
CA LYS A 1170 -29.37 28.89 -59.18
C LYS A 1170 -28.61 27.69 -58.63
N LEU A 1171 -27.57 27.95 -57.86
CA LEU A 1171 -26.86 26.95 -57.07
C LEU A 1171 -27.77 26.53 -55.92
N GLU A 1172 -28.19 25.27 -55.91
CA GLU A 1172 -28.99 24.69 -54.84
C GLU A 1172 -28.08 23.93 -53.86
N ILE A 1173 -28.37 24.06 -52.57
CA ILE A 1173 -27.66 23.33 -51.52
C ILE A 1173 -27.97 21.84 -51.69
N GLN A 1174 -26.95 21.05 -52.01
CA GLN A 1174 -27.10 19.60 -52.11
C GLN A 1174 -27.15 18.99 -50.72
N LEU A 1175 -28.18 18.20 -50.46
CA LEU A 1175 -28.36 17.47 -49.21
C LEU A 1175 -28.06 15.99 -49.42
N MET A 1176 -27.35 15.39 -48.48
CA MET A 1176 -27.08 13.95 -48.49
C MET A 1176 -28.35 13.18 -48.13
N ASP A 1177 -28.56 12.04 -48.78
CA ASP A 1177 -29.66 11.14 -48.45
C ASP A 1177 -29.48 10.61 -47.01
N ALA A 1178 -30.55 10.67 -46.22
CA ALA A 1178 -30.53 10.24 -44.82
C ALA A 1178 -30.21 8.75 -44.71
N THR A 1179 -30.70 7.94 -45.66
CA THR A 1179 -30.44 6.49 -45.68
C THR A 1179 -28.96 6.17 -45.86
N ALA A 1180 -28.24 6.95 -46.66
CA ALA A 1180 -26.81 6.77 -46.93
C ALA A 1180 -25.93 7.06 -45.69
N ILE A 1181 -26.39 7.94 -44.79
CA ILE A 1181 -25.73 8.21 -43.51
C ILE A 1181 -25.91 7.03 -42.56
N ASP A 1182 -27.15 6.54 -42.43
CA ASP A 1182 -27.48 5.41 -41.55
C ASP A 1182 -26.76 4.13 -41.99
N GLU A 1183 -26.70 3.85 -43.29
CA GLU A 1183 -25.94 2.72 -43.85
C GLU A 1183 -24.44 2.83 -43.56
N ALA A 1184 -23.85 4.02 -43.68
CA ALA A 1184 -22.43 4.22 -43.40
C ALA A 1184 -22.08 4.10 -41.92
N VAL A 1185 -22.96 4.57 -41.03
CA VAL A 1185 -22.82 4.38 -39.58
C VAL A 1185 -22.98 2.91 -39.22
N LYS A 1186 -23.95 2.21 -39.82
CA LYS A 1186 -24.14 0.77 -39.63
C LYS A 1186 -22.91 -0.01 -40.08
N LYS A 1187 -22.36 0.29 -41.26
CA LYS A 1187 -21.12 -0.33 -41.77
C LYS A 1187 -19.94 -0.09 -40.84
N ALA A 1188 -19.77 1.13 -40.32
CA ALA A 1188 -18.70 1.43 -39.36
C ALA A 1188 -18.84 0.62 -38.06
N LYS A 1189 -20.07 0.44 -37.55
CA LYS A 1189 -20.34 -0.41 -36.39
C LYS A 1189 -20.08 -1.89 -36.67
N GLU A 1190 -20.45 -2.39 -37.85
CA GLU A 1190 -20.20 -3.78 -38.27
C GLU A 1190 -18.69 -4.04 -38.44
N GLU A 1191 -17.94 -3.12 -39.03
CA GLU A 1191 -16.48 -3.20 -39.15
C GLU A 1191 -15.79 -3.22 -37.78
N LYS A 1192 -16.32 -2.45 -36.81
CA LYS A 1192 -15.86 -2.46 -35.41
C LYS A 1192 -16.14 -3.81 -34.74
N ALA A 1193 -17.38 -4.28 -34.79
CA ALA A 1193 -17.78 -5.57 -34.20
C ALA A 1193 -17.04 -6.76 -34.81
N LYS A 1194 -16.68 -6.70 -36.11
CA LYS A 1194 -15.86 -7.72 -36.75
C LYS A 1194 -14.44 -7.75 -36.16
N LYS A 1195 -13.81 -6.59 -35.97
CA LYS A 1195 -12.47 -6.51 -35.39
C LYS A 1195 -12.41 -6.85 -33.91
N GLU A 1196 -13.44 -6.47 -33.13
CA GLU A 1196 -13.58 -6.88 -31.73
C GLU A 1196 -13.74 -8.40 -31.56
N LYS A 1197 -14.19 -9.11 -32.60
CA LYS A 1197 -14.22 -10.59 -32.63
C LYS A 1197 -12.91 -11.21 -33.11
N GLU A 1198 -12.07 -10.45 -33.82
CA GLU A 1198 -10.78 -10.90 -34.34
C GLU A 1198 -9.64 -10.65 -33.33
N ALA A 1199 -9.82 -9.71 -32.40
CA ALA A 1199 -8.93 -9.41 -31.28
C ALA A 1199 -9.31 -10.24 -30.05
#